data_AF-A0A925YGE6-F1
#
_entry.id   AF-A0A925YGE6-F1
#
_cell.length_a   1.000
_cell.length_b   1.000
_cell.length_c   1.000
_cell.angle_alpha   90.00
_cell.angle_beta   90.00
_cell.angle_gamma   90.00
#
_symmetry.space_group_name_H-M   'P 1'
#
loop_
_entity.id
_entity.type
_entity.pdbx_description
1 polymer ?
#
loop_
_entity_poly.entity_id
_entity_poly.type
_entity_poly.pdbx_seq_one_letter_code
_entity_poly.pdbx_strand_id
1 'polypeptide(L)'
;MMSAPTSIAIRPFVPGDYERITEIYNLNFPQHAETAEERRDQDEKRNQKFIHARYVVENESGVVVAYGEYSQGPWQFHPQKFDVSIEVHPDFQHQGVGTRLYSLLLTELEPYDPIFLKAYGQEGKIPALGFLAKNGYEEVMREWESCLDPTGFDFTPYSGIVENVAAKGIVIQTLRELESDPCRDRKLYNLEAQISLDMPSSEASTVPTFHDWKKNTFENPGLLPDGYFVAVDTTEGDKYVGISQLWASLADEKLWTGATGVLAEYRRRGIALALKIRAVRYAKDTNAPVVRTWNAQSNRAMLSINEKLGFVKEPAWIEYRRVVRDEPFAIRQATPRDYEAVAEVMSTVWHEFPVTAGELRHGDEQRNEKLRHDRFLLEVDGKAVAVGEYGQHMSFYDPHKFHLQVAVLPEYQGRGFGKGMYEHLLAALRPFTPTAFHTDTLADRERAMRFLADRGFEIAQREQTSKCNPANFDPAQYVAELEKVAAQGIAIRTFTELKGSDPDVYTRFEALQWQMMNDIPHTEEPTRVPMDEFMKRFDSPRFLPDANILAVDEATGEYVGVTMLWGSAANNDLHTGMTGVLESHRKRGIATALKIHALTYAKKHGADAVWTSNEVDNVGMLGINFRFGFEKQPEELQYTKQVA
;
A
#
# COMPACT_ATOMS: atom_id res chain seq x y z
N MET A 1 -8.32 -58.36 8.77
CA MET A 1 -6.87 -58.44 9.08
C MET A 1 -6.33 -57.03 9.00
N MET A 2 -5.89 -56.45 10.12
CA MET A 2 -5.19 -55.16 10.10
C MET A 2 -3.79 -55.41 9.55
N SER A 3 -3.45 -54.76 8.44
CA SER A 3 -2.08 -54.72 7.90
C SER A 3 -1.13 -54.27 9.00
N ALA A 4 0.01 -54.94 9.17
CA ALA A 4 1.08 -54.42 10.02
C ALA A 4 1.45 -52.99 9.56
N PRO A 5 1.79 -52.07 10.48
CA PRO A 5 2.19 -50.72 10.10
C PRO A 5 3.44 -50.79 9.22
N THR A 6 3.33 -50.34 7.97
CA THR A 6 4.45 -50.19 7.04
C THR A 6 5.54 -49.36 7.72
N SER A 7 6.74 -49.92 7.91
CA SER A 7 7.83 -49.14 8.48
C SER A 7 8.26 -48.08 7.47
N ILE A 8 8.10 -46.81 7.83
CA ILE A 8 8.43 -45.66 6.98
C ILE A 8 9.39 -44.73 7.70
N ALA A 9 10.32 -44.16 6.93
CA ALA A 9 11.23 -43.12 7.37
C ALA A 9 10.86 -41.79 6.69
N ILE A 10 10.96 -40.67 7.41
CA ILE A 10 10.76 -39.33 6.83
C ILE A 10 12.09 -38.59 6.90
N ARG A 11 12.50 -37.97 5.80
CA ARG A 11 13.73 -37.17 5.73
C ARG A 11 13.54 -35.90 4.92
N PRO A 12 14.40 -34.88 5.10
CA PRO A 12 14.42 -33.72 4.22
C PRO A 12 14.61 -34.13 2.75
N PHE A 13 13.96 -33.37 1.87
CA PHE A 13 14.16 -33.47 0.42
C PHE A 13 15.60 -33.15 0.03
N VAL A 14 16.12 -33.87 -0.96
CA VAL A 14 17.41 -33.59 -1.61
C VAL A 14 17.25 -33.51 -3.12
N PRO A 15 18.17 -32.87 -3.87
CA PRO A 15 18.04 -32.73 -5.32
C PRO A 15 17.88 -34.05 -6.10
N GLY A 16 18.34 -35.18 -5.54
CA GLY A 16 18.13 -36.51 -6.14
C GLY A 16 16.67 -36.99 -6.14
N ASP A 17 15.79 -36.35 -5.36
CA ASP A 17 14.39 -36.77 -5.21
C ASP A 17 13.46 -36.18 -6.29
N TYR A 18 13.90 -35.17 -7.07
CA TYR A 18 13.03 -34.46 -8.03
C TYR A 18 12.27 -35.41 -8.97
N GLU A 19 12.97 -36.39 -9.56
CA GLU A 19 12.36 -37.37 -10.47
C GLU A 19 11.22 -38.13 -9.78
N ARG A 20 11.47 -38.60 -8.56
CA ARG A 20 10.52 -39.46 -7.86
C ARG A 20 9.32 -38.71 -7.32
N ILE A 21 9.49 -37.48 -6.82
CA ILE A 21 8.34 -36.66 -6.38
C ILE A 21 7.48 -36.23 -7.57
N THR A 22 8.10 -35.98 -8.72
CA THR A 22 7.40 -35.64 -9.97
C THR A 22 6.57 -36.82 -10.46
N GLU A 23 7.14 -38.03 -10.44
CA GLU A 23 6.41 -39.26 -10.76
C GLU A 23 5.18 -39.45 -9.85
N ILE A 24 5.35 -39.30 -8.53
CA ILE A 24 4.25 -39.42 -7.55
C ILE A 24 3.14 -38.40 -7.86
N TYR A 25 3.50 -37.15 -8.14
CA TYR A 25 2.54 -36.12 -8.51
C TYR A 25 1.79 -36.47 -9.79
N ASN A 26 2.50 -36.87 -10.85
CA ASN A 26 1.91 -37.22 -12.14
C ASN A 26 0.97 -38.44 -12.05
N LEU A 27 1.22 -39.38 -11.13
CA LEU A 27 0.31 -40.49 -10.83
C LEU A 27 -0.99 -40.00 -10.18
N ASN A 28 -0.91 -38.98 -9.33
CA ASN A 28 -2.09 -38.39 -8.68
C ASN A 28 -2.84 -37.44 -9.60
N PHE A 29 -2.16 -36.68 -10.46
CA PHE A 29 -2.72 -35.66 -11.34
C PHE A 29 -2.24 -35.81 -12.80
N PRO A 30 -2.62 -36.89 -13.50
CA PRO A 30 -2.11 -37.17 -14.85
C PRO A 30 -2.51 -36.12 -15.90
N GLN A 31 -3.56 -35.33 -15.64
CA GLN A 31 -3.98 -34.25 -16.54
C GLN A 31 -3.15 -32.96 -16.35
N HIS A 32 -2.41 -32.87 -15.26
CA HIS A 32 -1.59 -31.74 -14.83
C HIS A 32 -0.13 -32.15 -14.72
N ALA A 33 0.33 -33.02 -15.61
CA ALA A 33 1.67 -33.57 -15.54
C ALA A 33 2.74 -32.47 -15.54
N GLU A 34 3.80 -32.70 -14.78
CA GLU A 34 4.97 -31.82 -14.64
C GLU A 34 6.25 -32.61 -14.91
N THR A 35 7.34 -31.89 -15.11
CA THR A 35 8.70 -32.41 -15.25
C THR A 35 9.55 -32.10 -14.03
N ALA A 36 10.56 -32.94 -13.78
CA ALA A 36 11.52 -32.73 -12.71
C ALA A 36 12.37 -31.46 -12.93
N GLU A 37 12.58 -31.07 -14.18
CA GLU A 37 13.29 -29.84 -14.56
C GLU A 37 12.47 -28.59 -14.22
N GLU A 38 11.16 -28.56 -14.51
CA GLU A 38 10.27 -27.46 -14.13
C GLU A 38 10.29 -27.24 -12.61
N ARG A 39 10.17 -28.31 -11.82
CA ARG A 39 10.19 -28.22 -10.35
C ARG A 39 11.53 -27.69 -9.84
N ARG A 40 12.64 -28.11 -10.45
CA ARG A 40 13.97 -27.62 -10.09
C ARG A 40 14.13 -26.14 -10.41
N ASP A 41 13.72 -25.71 -11.60
CA ASP A 41 13.77 -24.31 -12.03
C ASP A 41 12.95 -23.40 -11.10
N GLN A 42 11.74 -23.84 -10.71
CA GLN A 42 10.89 -23.12 -9.75
C GLN A 42 11.56 -22.97 -8.38
N ASP A 43 12.18 -24.04 -7.85
CA ASP A 43 12.84 -23.98 -6.55
C ASP A 43 14.14 -23.14 -6.59
N GLU A 44 14.89 -23.14 -7.69
CA GLU A 44 16.07 -22.28 -7.88
C GLU A 44 15.71 -20.79 -8.00
N LYS A 45 14.54 -20.48 -8.54
CA LYS A 45 14.03 -19.10 -8.67
C LYS A 45 13.36 -18.57 -7.41
N ARG A 46 12.99 -19.45 -6.47
CA ARG A 46 12.31 -19.10 -5.23
C ARG A 46 13.07 -18.02 -4.46
N ASN A 47 12.34 -16.99 -4.04
CA ASN A 47 12.90 -15.95 -3.18
C ASN A 47 13.12 -16.52 -1.77
N GLN A 48 14.39 -16.60 -1.34
CA GLN A 48 14.81 -17.20 -0.07
C GLN A 48 14.27 -16.50 1.18
N LYS A 49 13.65 -15.32 1.03
CA LYS A 49 12.94 -14.65 2.14
C LYS A 49 11.63 -15.34 2.51
N PHE A 50 11.04 -16.11 1.61
CA PHE A 50 9.85 -16.89 1.89
C PHE A 50 10.24 -18.25 2.48
N ILE A 51 9.60 -18.60 3.58
CA ILE A 51 9.83 -19.89 4.23
C ILE A 51 9.32 -20.99 3.31
N HIS A 52 10.15 -22.00 3.08
CA HIS A 52 9.79 -23.20 2.34
C HIS A 52 10.62 -24.39 2.84
N ALA A 53 9.98 -25.54 3.00
CA ALA A 53 10.67 -26.81 3.21
C ALA A 53 9.87 -27.94 2.58
N ARG A 54 10.58 -29.00 2.18
CA ARG A 54 10.02 -30.22 1.60
C ARG A 54 10.65 -31.44 2.27
N TYR A 55 9.83 -32.44 2.53
CA TYR A 55 10.22 -33.72 3.13
C TYR A 55 9.69 -34.85 2.26
N VAL A 56 10.42 -35.97 2.24
CA VAL A 56 10.03 -37.19 1.54
C VAL A 56 9.88 -38.34 2.52
N VAL A 57 9.00 -39.28 2.21
CA VAL A 57 8.77 -40.50 2.97
C VAL A 57 9.33 -41.68 2.20
N GLU A 58 10.23 -42.44 2.82
CA GLU A 58 10.78 -43.68 2.29
C GLU A 58 10.12 -44.90 2.91
N ASN A 59 9.89 -45.94 2.10
CA ASN A 59 9.50 -47.25 2.59
C ASN A 59 10.73 -48.04 3.10
N GLU A 60 10.50 -49.28 3.56
CA GLU A 60 11.55 -50.17 4.08
C GLU A 60 12.70 -50.46 3.10
N SER A 61 12.45 -50.30 1.80
CA SER A 61 13.45 -50.50 0.73
C SER A 61 14.20 -49.21 0.37
N GLY A 62 13.96 -48.10 1.08
CA GLY A 62 14.57 -46.80 0.78
C GLY A 62 13.95 -46.08 -0.42
N VAL A 63 12.80 -46.54 -0.92
CA VAL A 63 12.12 -45.90 -2.06
C VAL A 63 11.19 -44.82 -1.54
N VAL A 64 11.26 -43.61 -2.13
CA VAL A 64 10.33 -42.52 -1.82
C VAL A 64 8.92 -42.88 -2.30
N VAL A 65 7.93 -42.79 -1.40
CA VAL A 65 6.52 -43.15 -1.61
C VAL A 65 5.54 -42.01 -1.31
N ALA A 66 6.02 -40.91 -0.73
CA ALA A 66 5.24 -39.70 -0.54
C ALA A 66 6.18 -38.50 -0.38
N TYR A 67 5.67 -37.30 -0.58
CA TYR A 67 6.33 -36.07 -0.19
C TYR A 67 5.33 -35.06 0.36
N GLY A 68 5.84 -34.13 1.15
CA GLY A 68 5.04 -33.07 1.73
C GLY A 68 5.87 -31.82 1.92
N GLU A 69 5.22 -30.68 1.82
CA GLU A 69 5.88 -29.38 1.88
C GLU A 69 4.99 -28.34 2.55
N TYR A 70 5.64 -27.32 3.11
CA TYR A 70 5.01 -26.06 3.45
C TYR A 70 5.73 -24.91 2.76
N SER A 71 5.01 -23.85 2.45
CA SER A 71 5.60 -22.67 1.82
C SER A 71 4.83 -21.37 2.09
N GLN A 72 5.47 -20.25 1.78
CA GLN A 72 4.85 -18.93 1.66
C GLN A 72 4.94 -18.45 0.20
N GLY A 73 3.84 -17.91 -0.32
CA GLY A 73 3.78 -17.37 -1.67
C GLY A 73 3.92 -15.84 -1.73
N PRO A 74 4.57 -15.28 -2.78
CA PRO A 74 4.74 -13.83 -2.93
C PRO A 74 3.44 -13.06 -3.23
N TRP A 75 2.41 -13.76 -3.69
CA TRP A 75 1.13 -13.15 -4.11
C TRP A 75 0.08 -13.07 -2.99
N GLN A 76 0.31 -13.72 -1.86
CA GLN A 76 -0.52 -13.67 -0.65
C GLN A 76 0.36 -13.80 0.61
N PHE A 77 1.47 -13.06 0.64
CA PHE A 77 2.49 -13.25 1.67
C PHE A 77 2.04 -12.72 3.05
N HIS A 78 2.04 -13.62 4.03
CA HIS A 78 1.93 -13.28 5.44
C HIS A 78 2.94 -14.11 6.26
N PRO A 79 3.67 -13.51 7.23
CA PRO A 79 4.73 -14.20 7.96
C PRO A 79 4.28 -15.44 8.75
N GLN A 80 2.99 -15.52 9.10
CA GLN A 80 2.38 -16.62 9.87
C GLN A 80 1.29 -17.41 9.11
N LYS A 81 1.12 -17.19 7.80
CA LYS A 81 0.20 -18.00 6.96
C LYS A 81 1.02 -18.86 6.00
N PHE A 82 0.66 -20.14 5.87
CA PHE A 82 1.44 -21.10 5.10
C PHE A 82 0.53 -21.95 4.20
N ASP A 83 0.98 -22.20 2.99
CA ASP A 83 0.46 -23.28 2.15
C ASP A 83 1.06 -24.61 2.60
N VAL A 84 0.26 -25.67 2.69
CA VAL A 84 0.69 -27.03 3.03
C VAL A 84 0.18 -27.99 1.96
N SER A 85 1.08 -28.80 1.41
CA SER A 85 0.79 -29.81 0.39
C SER A 85 1.36 -31.18 0.78
N ILE A 86 0.62 -32.24 0.46
CA ILE A 86 1.02 -33.64 0.70
C ILE A 86 0.56 -34.48 -0.47
N GLU A 87 1.51 -35.20 -1.07
CA GLU A 87 1.26 -36.17 -2.11
C GLU A 87 1.73 -37.56 -1.70
N VAL A 88 0.83 -38.53 -1.77
CA VAL A 88 1.12 -39.93 -1.44
C VAL A 88 0.90 -40.77 -2.68
N HIS A 89 1.88 -41.61 -3.01
CA HIS A 89 1.78 -42.57 -4.10
C HIS A 89 0.49 -43.41 -3.95
N PRO A 90 -0.29 -43.64 -5.02
CA PRO A 90 -1.59 -44.33 -4.94
C PRO A 90 -1.58 -45.63 -4.13
N ASP A 91 -0.57 -46.49 -4.36
CA ASP A 91 -0.43 -47.77 -3.66
C ASP A 91 -0.13 -47.67 -2.14
N PHE A 92 0.31 -46.50 -1.67
CA PHE A 92 0.65 -46.22 -0.28
C PHE A 92 -0.40 -45.34 0.44
N GLN A 93 -1.48 -44.99 -0.26
CA GLN A 93 -2.61 -44.29 0.35
C GLN A 93 -3.35 -45.19 1.36
N HIS A 94 -4.06 -44.56 2.31
CA HIS A 94 -4.80 -45.26 3.37
C HIS A 94 -3.97 -46.12 4.33
N GLN A 95 -2.64 -46.02 4.31
CA GLN A 95 -1.72 -46.74 5.22
C GLN A 95 -1.17 -45.85 6.36
N GLY A 96 -1.69 -44.62 6.51
CA GLY A 96 -1.24 -43.68 7.54
C GLY A 96 -0.01 -42.82 7.16
N VAL A 97 0.54 -43.00 5.96
CA VAL A 97 1.68 -42.22 5.43
C VAL A 97 1.38 -40.72 5.44
N GLY A 98 0.27 -40.30 4.83
CA GLY A 98 -0.12 -38.88 4.79
C GLY A 98 -0.33 -38.27 6.18
N THR A 99 -0.91 -39.02 7.13
CA THR A 99 -1.09 -38.56 8.51
C THR A 99 0.24 -38.30 9.21
N ARG A 100 1.21 -39.22 9.05
CA ARG A 100 2.55 -39.07 9.65
C ARG A 100 3.29 -37.87 9.05
N LEU A 101 3.24 -37.73 7.73
CA LEU A 101 3.86 -36.60 7.05
C LEU A 101 3.22 -35.27 7.45
N TYR A 102 1.89 -35.19 7.50
CA TYR A 102 1.17 -34.00 7.99
C TYR A 102 1.55 -33.63 9.42
N SER A 103 1.66 -34.62 10.31
CA SER A 103 2.07 -34.39 11.69
C SER A 103 3.48 -33.78 11.77
N LEU A 104 4.41 -34.27 10.94
CA LEU A 104 5.75 -33.68 10.83
C LEU A 104 5.67 -32.23 10.33
N LEU A 105 4.94 -31.95 9.24
CA LEU A 105 4.84 -30.58 8.71
C LEU A 105 4.27 -29.62 9.76
N LEU A 106 3.31 -30.05 10.58
CA LEU A 106 2.81 -29.23 11.70
C LEU A 106 3.88 -28.97 12.76
N THR A 107 4.66 -29.99 13.15
CA THR A 107 5.78 -29.82 14.10
C THR A 107 6.84 -28.85 13.55
N GLU A 108 7.23 -28.99 12.29
CA GLU A 108 8.22 -28.12 11.64
C GLU A 108 7.72 -26.68 11.47
N LEU A 109 6.39 -26.49 11.44
CA LEU A 109 5.78 -25.17 11.39
C LEU A 109 5.68 -24.49 12.77
N GLU A 110 5.74 -25.22 13.89
CA GLU A 110 5.60 -24.64 15.24
C GLU A 110 6.52 -23.44 15.52
N PRO A 111 7.82 -23.43 15.12
CA PRO A 111 8.71 -22.31 15.36
C PRO A 111 8.29 -21.00 14.65
N TYR A 112 7.45 -21.08 13.62
CA TYR A 112 6.96 -19.92 12.89
C TYR A 112 5.62 -19.39 13.41
N ASP A 113 5.08 -19.99 14.47
CA ASP A 113 3.84 -19.60 15.13
C ASP A 113 2.67 -19.38 14.13
N PRO A 114 2.30 -20.40 13.34
CA PRO A 114 1.31 -20.24 12.27
C PRO A 114 -0.06 -19.92 12.85
N ILE A 115 -0.76 -18.97 12.23
CA ILE A 115 -2.16 -18.63 12.56
C ILE A 115 -3.12 -19.29 11.55
N PHE A 116 -2.60 -19.67 10.39
CA PHE A 116 -3.39 -20.07 9.24
C PHE A 116 -2.62 -21.07 8.39
N LEU A 117 -3.29 -22.15 7.98
CA LEU A 117 -2.80 -23.08 6.96
C LEU A 117 -3.77 -23.14 5.79
N LYS A 118 -3.23 -23.05 4.58
CA LYS A 118 -3.94 -23.27 3.32
C LYS A 118 -3.60 -24.64 2.77
N ALA A 119 -4.55 -25.28 2.11
CA ALA A 119 -4.32 -26.47 1.32
C ALA A 119 -5.28 -26.48 0.12
N TYR A 120 -4.94 -27.24 -0.92
CA TYR A 120 -5.77 -27.37 -2.10
C TYR A 120 -6.18 -28.83 -2.29
N GLY A 121 -7.40 -29.05 -2.78
CA GLY A 121 -7.90 -30.36 -3.14
C GLY A 121 -8.73 -30.29 -4.41
N GLN A 122 -8.65 -31.31 -5.26
CA GLN A 122 -9.47 -31.40 -6.46
C GLN A 122 -10.81 -32.07 -6.16
N GLU A 123 -11.88 -31.53 -6.71
CA GLU A 123 -13.21 -32.14 -6.70
C GLU A 123 -13.15 -33.58 -7.23
N GLY A 124 -13.84 -34.50 -6.55
CA GLY A 124 -13.82 -35.92 -6.89
C GLY A 124 -12.69 -36.73 -6.25
N LYS A 125 -11.63 -36.11 -5.71
CA LYS A 125 -10.59 -36.79 -4.90
C LYS A 125 -11.08 -37.01 -3.47
N ILE A 126 -12.15 -37.80 -3.30
CA ILE A 126 -12.87 -38.00 -2.02
C ILE A 126 -11.94 -38.32 -0.83
N PRO A 127 -10.94 -39.22 -0.94
CA PRO A 127 -9.99 -39.46 0.15
C PRO A 127 -9.23 -38.22 0.63
N ALA A 128 -8.78 -37.36 -0.31
CA ALA A 128 -8.03 -36.14 0.01
C ALA A 128 -8.93 -35.10 0.68
N LEU A 129 -10.15 -34.89 0.15
CA LEU A 129 -11.12 -33.97 0.74
C LEU A 129 -11.54 -34.43 2.15
N GLY A 130 -11.71 -35.74 2.36
CA GLY A 130 -11.96 -36.31 3.68
C GLY A 130 -10.78 -36.15 4.65
N PHE A 131 -9.54 -36.21 4.16
CA PHE A 131 -8.35 -35.95 4.96
C PHE A 131 -8.31 -34.48 5.43
N LEU A 132 -8.59 -33.52 4.54
CA LEU A 132 -8.66 -32.10 4.88
C LEU A 132 -9.73 -31.84 5.94
N ALA A 133 -10.97 -32.32 5.71
CA ALA A 133 -12.07 -32.16 6.67
C ALA A 133 -11.73 -32.76 8.05
N LYS A 134 -11.13 -33.96 8.09
CA LYS A 134 -10.72 -34.61 9.34
C LYS A 134 -9.68 -33.81 10.12
N ASN A 135 -8.85 -33.02 9.44
CA ASN A 135 -7.84 -32.18 10.06
C ASN A 135 -8.33 -30.75 10.34
N GLY A 136 -9.64 -30.49 10.26
CA GLY A 136 -10.22 -29.19 10.62
C GLY A 136 -10.04 -28.12 9.55
N TYR A 137 -9.82 -28.51 8.30
CA TYR A 137 -9.87 -27.59 7.18
C TYR A 137 -11.30 -27.37 6.72
N GLU A 138 -11.61 -26.11 6.42
CA GLU A 138 -12.89 -25.66 5.88
C GLU A 138 -12.69 -25.10 4.47
N GLU A 139 -13.67 -25.33 3.60
CA GLU A 139 -13.65 -24.80 2.24
C GLU A 139 -13.83 -23.27 2.26
N VAL A 140 -12.99 -22.54 1.55
CA VAL A 140 -13.06 -21.06 1.47
C VAL A 140 -13.25 -20.53 0.06
N MET A 141 -12.77 -21.24 -0.96
CA MET A 141 -12.89 -20.83 -2.35
C MET A 141 -12.90 -22.05 -3.27
N ARG A 142 -13.61 -21.92 -4.40
CA ARG A 142 -13.57 -22.87 -5.51
C ARG A 142 -13.14 -22.16 -6.78
N GLU A 143 -12.30 -22.83 -7.55
CA GLU A 143 -11.89 -22.42 -8.88
C GLU A 143 -12.31 -23.47 -9.89
N TRP A 144 -13.06 -23.06 -10.90
CA TRP A 144 -13.35 -23.92 -12.03
C TRP A 144 -12.17 -23.90 -12.98
N GLU A 145 -11.54 -25.06 -13.10
CA GLU A 145 -10.73 -25.38 -14.25
C GLU A 145 -11.64 -25.50 -15.48
N SER A 146 -11.19 -25.02 -16.64
CA SER A 146 -11.89 -25.21 -17.90
C SER A 146 -10.93 -25.43 -19.05
N CYS A 147 -11.31 -26.30 -19.98
CA CYS A 147 -10.52 -26.70 -21.14
C CYS A 147 -11.20 -26.30 -22.45
N LEU A 148 -10.42 -25.97 -23.47
CA LEU A 148 -10.87 -25.74 -24.83
C LEU A 148 -9.97 -26.50 -25.81
N ASP A 149 -10.56 -27.21 -26.77
CA ASP A 149 -9.88 -27.68 -27.98
C ASP A 149 -9.91 -26.57 -29.03
N PRO A 150 -8.78 -25.94 -29.37
CA PRO A 150 -8.75 -24.84 -30.34
C PRO A 150 -8.83 -25.32 -31.80
N THR A 151 -8.57 -26.60 -32.09
CA THR A 151 -8.49 -27.17 -33.45
C THR A 151 -9.81 -26.98 -34.21
N GLY A 152 -10.91 -27.29 -33.53
CA GLY A 152 -12.26 -27.20 -34.06
C GLY A 152 -12.91 -25.82 -33.90
N PHE A 153 -12.21 -24.82 -33.34
CA PHE A 153 -12.83 -23.56 -32.97
C PHE A 153 -13.32 -22.76 -34.20
N ASP A 154 -14.61 -22.39 -34.20
CA ASP A 154 -15.23 -21.53 -35.21
C ASP A 154 -15.14 -20.05 -34.79
N PHE A 155 -14.35 -19.27 -35.53
CA PHE A 155 -14.21 -17.84 -35.29
C PHE A 155 -15.33 -16.99 -35.90
N THR A 156 -16.19 -17.56 -36.73
CA THR A 156 -17.23 -16.83 -37.46
C THR A 156 -18.15 -16.00 -36.56
N PRO A 157 -18.67 -16.53 -35.42
CA PRO A 157 -19.52 -15.76 -34.50
C PRO A 157 -18.83 -14.56 -33.84
N TYR A 158 -17.49 -14.51 -33.90
CA TYR A 158 -16.65 -13.51 -33.23
C TYR A 158 -16.01 -12.53 -34.21
N SER A 159 -16.35 -12.61 -35.49
CA SER A 159 -15.87 -11.70 -36.52
C SER A 159 -16.21 -10.25 -36.17
N GLY A 160 -15.25 -9.34 -36.33
CA GLY A 160 -15.41 -7.91 -36.03
C GLY A 160 -15.14 -7.52 -34.58
N ILE A 161 -14.99 -8.46 -33.62
CA ILE A 161 -14.79 -8.09 -32.21
C ILE A 161 -13.44 -7.39 -31.99
N VAL A 162 -12.36 -7.93 -32.59
CA VAL A 162 -11.02 -7.34 -32.45
C VAL A 162 -10.96 -5.99 -33.18
N GLU A 163 -11.58 -5.90 -34.36
CA GLU A 163 -11.66 -4.69 -35.17
C GLU A 163 -12.46 -3.59 -34.46
N ASN A 164 -13.56 -3.95 -33.78
CA ASN A 164 -14.36 -3.01 -32.98
C ASN A 164 -13.61 -2.46 -31.76
N VAL A 165 -12.71 -3.24 -31.17
CA VAL A 165 -11.84 -2.80 -30.08
C VAL A 165 -10.76 -1.86 -30.64
N ALA A 166 -10.16 -2.20 -31.78
CA ALA A 166 -9.21 -1.34 -32.49
C ALA A 166 -9.82 0.00 -32.93
N ALA A 167 -11.06 0.01 -33.42
CA ALA A 167 -11.78 1.23 -33.80
C ALA A 167 -12.01 2.19 -32.61
N LYS A 168 -11.88 1.71 -31.37
CA LYS A 168 -11.94 2.52 -30.15
C LYS A 168 -10.56 2.96 -29.65
N GLY A 169 -9.52 2.80 -30.47
CA GLY A 169 -8.14 3.16 -30.14
C GLY A 169 -7.40 2.12 -29.28
N ILE A 170 -7.95 0.91 -29.12
CA ILE A 170 -7.28 -0.15 -28.35
C ILE A 170 -6.69 -1.20 -29.30
N VAL A 171 -5.37 -1.27 -29.38
CA VAL A 171 -4.65 -2.24 -30.21
C VAL A 171 -4.19 -3.41 -29.34
N ILE A 172 -4.31 -4.65 -29.81
CA ILE A 172 -3.77 -5.82 -29.11
C ILE A 172 -2.41 -6.17 -29.73
N GLN A 173 -1.36 -6.13 -28.93
CA GLN A 173 0.01 -6.48 -29.32
C GLN A 173 0.52 -7.68 -28.51
N THR A 174 1.52 -8.38 -29.05
CA THR A 174 2.23 -9.44 -28.32
C THR A 174 3.39 -8.88 -27.50
N LEU A 175 3.89 -9.65 -26.53
CA LEU A 175 5.11 -9.28 -25.78
C LEU A 175 6.31 -9.04 -26.70
N ARG A 176 6.40 -9.81 -27.80
CA ARG A 176 7.42 -9.64 -28.84
C ARG A 176 7.26 -8.30 -29.58
N GLU A 177 6.05 -7.96 -30.00
CA GLU A 177 5.78 -6.70 -30.72
C GLU A 177 6.06 -5.47 -29.85
N LEU A 178 5.98 -5.61 -28.53
CA LEU A 178 6.26 -4.56 -27.56
C LEU A 178 7.74 -4.42 -27.19
N GLU A 179 8.66 -5.23 -27.73
CA GLU A 179 10.11 -5.15 -27.43
C GLU A 179 10.71 -3.76 -27.67
N SER A 180 10.11 -2.98 -28.56
CA SER A 180 10.56 -1.62 -28.86
C SER A 180 10.15 -0.57 -27.82
N ASP A 181 9.20 -0.85 -26.93
CA ASP A 181 8.82 0.07 -25.85
C ASP A 181 9.86 -0.01 -24.71
N PRO A 182 10.65 1.07 -24.47
CA PRO A 182 11.70 1.06 -23.44
C PRO A 182 11.16 0.91 -22.01
N CYS A 183 9.86 1.21 -21.80
CA CYS A 183 9.18 1.09 -20.51
C CYS A 183 8.30 -0.15 -20.41
N ARG A 184 8.31 -1.05 -21.42
CA ARG A 184 7.45 -2.23 -21.52
C ARG A 184 7.36 -3.02 -20.21
N ASP A 185 8.51 -3.43 -19.67
CA ASP A 185 8.56 -4.32 -18.50
C ASP A 185 7.87 -3.68 -17.29
N ARG A 186 8.10 -2.37 -17.08
CA ARG A 186 7.50 -1.63 -15.97
C ARG A 186 6.00 -1.43 -16.17
N LYS A 187 5.57 -1.11 -17.39
CA LYS A 187 4.14 -0.98 -17.74
C LYS A 187 3.40 -2.30 -17.54
N LEU A 188 3.99 -3.42 -17.97
CA LEU A 188 3.46 -4.77 -17.77
C LEU A 188 3.33 -5.11 -16.29
N TYR A 189 4.38 -4.87 -15.51
CA TYR A 189 4.35 -5.08 -14.06
C TYR A 189 3.23 -4.29 -13.39
N ASN A 190 3.11 -2.99 -13.71
CA ASN A 190 2.06 -2.15 -13.12
C ASN A 190 0.65 -2.65 -13.50
N LEU A 191 0.45 -3.00 -14.78
CA LEU A 191 -0.81 -3.56 -15.28
C LEU A 191 -1.17 -4.87 -14.57
N GLU A 192 -0.23 -5.81 -14.49
CA GLU A 192 -0.46 -7.11 -13.86
C GLU A 192 -0.66 -6.96 -12.35
N ALA A 193 0.09 -6.08 -11.67
CA ALA A 193 -0.11 -5.77 -10.26
C ALA A 193 -1.54 -5.28 -9.98
N GLN A 194 -2.03 -4.32 -10.77
CA GLN A 194 -3.41 -3.82 -10.63
C GLN A 194 -4.45 -4.90 -10.93
N ILE A 195 -4.27 -5.67 -12.01
CA ILE A 195 -5.19 -6.74 -12.39
C ILE A 195 -5.24 -7.82 -11.30
N SER A 196 -4.10 -8.23 -10.76
CA SER A 196 -3.99 -9.24 -9.70
C SER A 196 -4.68 -8.81 -8.41
N LEU A 197 -4.57 -7.53 -8.03
CA LEU A 197 -5.26 -6.98 -6.85
C LEU A 197 -6.79 -6.93 -6.99
N ASP A 198 -7.28 -6.95 -8.23
CA ASP A 198 -8.70 -6.95 -8.59
C ASP A 198 -9.27 -8.35 -8.84
N MET A 199 -8.42 -9.39 -8.90
CA MET A 199 -8.89 -10.77 -9.04
C MET A 199 -9.52 -11.26 -7.73
N PRO A 200 -10.64 -12.00 -7.79
CA PRO A 200 -11.21 -12.60 -6.59
C PRO A 200 -10.19 -13.50 -5.90
N SER A 201 -10.03 -13.32 -4.58
CA SER A 201 -9.11 -14.09 -3.77
C SER A 201 -9.72 -14.35 -2.39
N SER A 202 -9.32 -15.45 -1.74
CA SER A 202 -9.74 -15.81 -0.38
C SER A 202 -9.07 -14.96 0.71
N GLU A 203 -7.88 -14.45 0.43
CA GLU A 203 -7.05 -13.66 1.35
C GLU A 203 -6.52 -12.41 0.62
N ALA A 204 -6.08 -11.41 1.40
CA ALA A 204 -5.50 -10.20 0.82
C ALA A 204 -4.28 -10.51 -0.06
N SER A 205 -4.33 -10.11 -1.32
CA SER A 205 -3.24 -10.27 -2.27
C SER A 205 -2.09 -9.31 -1.94
N THR A 206 -0.86 -9.81 -2.03
CA THR A 206 0.36 -9.02 -2.06
C THR A 206 0.90 -8.96 -3.49
N VAL A 207 1.65 -7.90 -3.82
CA VAL A 207 2.31 -7.77 -5.12
C VAL A 207 3.80 -8.08 -4.94
N PRO A 208 4.40 -8.99 -5.72
CA PRO A 208 5.84 -9.25 -5.68
C PRO A 208 6.62 -7.98 -6.05
N THR A 209 7.90 -7.93 -5.68
CA THR A 209 8.75 -6.83 -6.15
C THR A 209 8.89 -6.87 -7.67
N PHE A 210 9.15 -5.73 -8.30
CA PHE A 210 9.39 -5.67 -9.74
C PHE A 210 10.54 -6.61 -10.18
N HIS A 211 11.58 -6.71 -9.36
CA HIS A 211 12.70 -7.61 -9.63
C HIS A 211 12.25 -9.08 -9.62
N ASP A 212 11.53 -9.51 -8.57
CA ASP A 212 11.03 -10.88 -8.46
C ASP A 212 10.04 -11.21 -9.58
N TRP A 213 9.11 -10.30 -9.87
CA TRP A 213 8.16 -10.47 -10.98
C TRP A 213 8.90 -10.61 -12.31
N LYS A 214 9.85 -9.72 -12.61
CA LYS A 214 10.60 -9.75 -13.87
C LYS A 214 11.35 -11.06 -14.06
N LYS A 215 12.03 -11.52 -13.00
CA LYS A 215 12.75 -12.79 -12.98
C LYS A 215 11.80 -13.96 -13.25
N ASN A 216 10.70 -14.04 -12.48
CA ASN A 216 9.75 -15.16 -12.58
C ASN A 216 8.93 -15.16 -13.89
N THR A 217 8.70 -14.01 -14.51
CA THR A 217 7.92 -13.92 -15.75
C THR A 217 8.80 -14.12 -16.99
N PHE A 218 9.94 -13.42 -17.09
CA PHE A 218 10.74 -13.43 -18.33
C PHE A 218 11.78 -14.55 -18.42
N GLU A 219 12.19 -15.13 -17.29
CA GLU A 219 13.10 -16.28 -17.29
C GLU A 219 12.34 -17.61 -17.25
N ASN A 220 11.01 -17.60 -17.22
CA ASN A 220 10.21 -18.81 -17.20
C ASN A 220 10.31 -19.55 -18.55
N PRO A 221 10.71 -20.83 -18.54
CA PRO A 221 10.91 -21.61 -19.77
C PRO A 221 9.60 -21.81 -20.58
N GLY A 222 8.44 -21.73 -19.92
CA GLY A 222 7.13 -21.79 -20.57
C GLY A 222 6.65 -20.46 -21.16
N LEU A 223 7.44 -19.38 -21.10
CA LEU A 223 7.05 -18.09 -21.66
C LEU A 223 6.89 -18.18 -23.18
N LEU A 224 5.74 -17.71 -23.67
CA LEU A 224 5.45 -17.59 -25.10
C LEU A 224 5.34 -16.11 -25.48
N PRO A 225 6.39 -15.46 -25.99
CA PRO A 225 6.33 -14.04 -26.33
C PRO A 225 5.22 -13.68 -27.31
N ASP A 226 4.92 -14.59 -28.25
CA ASP A 226 3.85 -14.44 -29.24
C ASP A 226 2.47 -14.90 -28.73
N GLY A 227 2.43 -15.62 -27.60
CA GLY A 227 1.21 -16.04 -26.88
C GLY A 227 0.86 -15.13 -25.70
N TYR A 228 1.62 -14.06 -25.49
CA TYR A 228 1.46 -13.11 -24.40
C TYR A 228 0.87 -11.81 -24.95
N PHE A 229 -0.43 -11.59 -24.76
CA PHE A 229 -1.17 -10.50 -25.40
C PHE A 229 -1.43 -9.35 -24.43
N VAL A 230 -1.27 -8.12 -24.93
CA VAL A 230 -1.45 -6.87 -24.20
C VAL A 230 -2.36 -5.96 -25.02
N ALA A 231 -3.41 -5.45 -24.39
CA ALA A 231 -4.23 -4.39 -24.96
C ALA A 231 -3.60 -3.04 -24.63
N VAL A 232 -3.29 -2.25 -25.66
CA VAL A 232 -2.65 -0.95 -25.60
C VAL A 232 -3.63 0.12 -26.06
N ASP A 233 -3.90 1.10 -25.22
CA ASP A 233 -4.65 2.30 -25.60
C ASP A 233 -3.72 3.32 -26.25
N THR A 234 -3.90 3.52 -27.55
CA THR A 234 -3.09 4.44 -28.37
C THR A 234 -3.66 5.86 -28.39
N THR A 235 -4.78 6.12 -27.70
CA THR A 235 -5.38 7.46 -27.61
C THR A 235 -4.70 8.32 -26.54
N GLU A 236 -4.09 7.69 -25.53
CA GLU A 236 -3.43 8.34 -24.39
C GLU A 236 -2.03 7.73 -24.13
N GLY A 237 -1.06 8.04 -24.98
CA GLY A 237 0.37 7.77 -24.69
C GLY A 237 0.77 6.30 -24.56
N ASP A 238 0.12 5.40 -25.31
CA ASP A 238 0.38 3.95 -25.32
C ASP A 238 0.30 3.31 -23.92
N LYS A 239 -0.84 3.51 -23.25
CA LYS A 239 -1.15 2.92 -21.93
C LYS A 239 -1.50 1.44 -22.08
N TYR A 240 -0.95 0.57 -21.23
CA TYR A 240 -1.33 -0.85 -21.22
C TYR A 240 -2.55 -1.05 -20.33
N VAL A 241 -3.64 -1.57 -20.89
CA VAL A 241 -4.98 -1.53 -20.27
C VAL A 241 -5.61 -2.91 -20.07
N GLY A 242 -5.02 -3.95 -20.62
CA GLY A 242 -5.47 -5.33 -20.44
C GLY A 242 -4.44 -6.34 -20.88
N ILE A 243 -4.56 -7.57 -20.38
CA ILE A 243 -3.61 -8.65 -20.59
C ILE A 243 -4.32 -9.99 -20.75
N SER A 244 -3.74 -10.88 -21.53
CA SER A 244 -4.07 -12.32 -21.58
C SER A 244 -2.81 -13.09 -21.93
N GLN A 245 -2.38 -13.98 -21.04
CA GLN A 245 -1.12 -14.71 -21.20
C GLN A 245 -1.39 -16.19 -21.50
N LEU A 246 -0.71 -16.74 -22.50
CA LEU A 246 -0.57 -18.18 -22.68
C LEU A 246 0.84 -18.62 -22.30
N TRP A 247 0.92 -19.74 -21.61
CA TRP A 247 2.14 -20.39 -21.15
C TRP A 247 2.21 -21.81 -21.70
N ALA A 248 3.38 -22.23 -22.18
CA ALA A 248 3.60 -23.60 -22.59
C ALA A 248 3.79 -24.51 -21.37
N SER A 249 3.19 -25.69 -21.43
CA SER A 249 3.59 -26.84 -20.62
C SER A 249 4.96 -27.33 -21.07
N LEU A 250 5.88 -27.71 -20.17
CA LEU A 250 7.10 -28.43 -20.58
C LEU A 250 6.90 -29.95 -20.55
N ALA A 251 5.81 -30.44 -19.94
CA ALA A 251 5.51 -31.87 -19.85
C ALA A 251 4.74 -32.40 -21.07
N ASP A 252 3.94 -31.54 -21.74
CA ASP A 252 3.12 -31.90 -22.88
C ASP A 252 2.87 -30.71 -23.82
N GLU A 253 2.11 -30.91 -24.90
CA GLU A 253 1.86 -29.88 -25.91
C GLU A 253 0.76 -28.88 -25.50
N LYS A 254 0.23 -28.95 -24.27
CA LYS A 254 -0.90 -28.12 -23.82
C LYS A 254 -0.45 -26.68 -23.53
N LEU A 255 -1.42 -25.77 -23.59
CA LEU A 255 -1.23 -24.38 -23.19
C LEU A 255 -2.07 -24.04 -21.95
N TRP A 256 -1.49 -23.26 -21.05
CA TRP A 256 -2.12 -22.75 -19.84
C TRP A 256 -2.40 -21.26 -19.99
N THR A 257 -3.58 -20.83 -19.59
CA THR A 257 -3.89 -19.39 -19.52
C THR A 257 -3.44 -18.87 -18.17
N GLY A 258 -2.51 -17.92 -18.18
CA GLY A 258 -2.11 -17.14 -17.01
C GLY A 258 -3.12 -16.02 -16.71
N ALA A 259 -2.64 -14.85 -16.31
CA ALA A 259 -3.51 -13.73 -16.02
C ALA A 259 -4.31 -13.32 -17.27
N THR A 260 -5.64 -13.16 -17.12
CA THR A 260 -6.49 -12.45 -18.08
C THR A 260 -7.27 -11.37 -17.35
N GLY A 261 -7.07 -10.11 -17.70
CA GLY A 261 -7.71 -8.99 -17.03
C GLY A 261 -7.69 -7.70 -17.83
N VAL A 262 -8.51 -6.75 -17.39
CA VAL A 262 -8.63 -5.41 -17.96
C VAL A 262 -8.79 -4.43 -16.80
N LEU A 263 -8.08 -3.30 -16.87
CA LEU A 263 -8.17 -2.21 -15.90
C LEU A 263 -9.63 -1.75 -15.73
N ALA A 264 -9.99 -1.36 -14.51
CA ALA A 264 -11.37 -1.11 -14.12
C ALA A 264 -12.08 -0.10 -15.05
N GLU A 265 -11.40 1.00 -15.39
CA GLU A 265 -11.90 2.07 -16.26
C GLU A 265 -12.04 1.67 -17.75
N TYR A 266 -11.42 0.55 -18.15
CA TYR A 266 -11.48 -0.03 -19.50
C TYR A 266 -12.44 -1.22 -19.63
N ARG A 267 -13.06 -1.65 -18.54
CA ARG A 267 -14.01 -2.78 -18.54
C ARG A 267 -15.24 -2.48 -19.39
N ARG A 268 -15.97 -3.55 -19.75
CA ARG A 268 -17.22 -3.51 -20.54
C ARG A 268 -17.07 -2.96 -21.97
N ARG A 269 -15.83 -2.78 -22.47
CA ARG A 269 -15.55 -2.33 -23.85
C ARG A 269 -15.32 -3.45 -24.86
N GLY A 270 -15.34 -4.71 -24.42
CA GLY A 270 -15.08 -5.91 -25.24
C GLY A 270 -13.64 -6.42 -25.23
N ILE A 271 -12.74 -5.72 -24.53
CA ILE A 271 -11.28 -5.95 -24.56
C ILE A 271 -10.90 -7.37 -24.10
N ALA A 272 -11.42 -7.85 -22.95
CA ALA A 272 -11.11 -9.19 -22.44
C ALA A 272 -11.51 -10.32 -23.42
N LEU A 273 -12.66 -10.18 -24.09
CA LEU A 273 -13.10 -11.13 -25.09
C LEU A 273 -12.20 -11.08 -26.33
N ALA A 274 -11.82 -9.90 -26.80
CA ALA A 274 -10.88 -9.74 -27.91
C ALA A 274 -9.50 -10.35 -27.62
N LEU A 275 -8.98 -10.14 -26.40
CA LEU A 275 -7.74 -10.76 -25.92
C LEU A 275 -7.82 -12.29 -25.92
N LYS A 276 -8.91 -12.87 -25.38
CA LYS A 276 -9.10 -14.32 -25.42
C LYS A 276 -9.27 -14.88 -26.84
N ILE A 277 -9.93 -14.16 -27.74
CA ILE A 277 -10.02 -14.58 -29.16
C ILE A 277 -8.63 -14.63 -29.80
N ARG A 278 -7.76 -13.66 -29.52
CA ARG A 278 -6.36 -13.68 -29.99
C ARG A 278 -5.59 -14.86 -29.40
N ALA A 279 -5.76 -15.15 -28.11
CA ALA A 279 -5.18 -16.32 -27.47
C ALA A 279 -5.63 -17.65 -28.10
N VAL A 280 -6.95 -17.83 -28.30
CA VAL A 280 -7.49 -19.05 -28.96
C VAL A 280 -6.98 -19.18 -30.40
N ARG A 281 -6.86 -18.07 -31.13
CA ARG A 281 -6.28 -18.07 -32.48
C ARG A 281 -4.83 -18.52 -32.47
N TYR A 282 -4.02 -17.96 -31.57
CA TYR A 282 -2.63 -18.38 -31.41
C TYR A 282 -2.53 -19.88 -31.08
N ALA A 283 -3.31 -20.37 -30.13
CA ALA A 283 -3.34 -21.79 -29.77
C ALA A 283 -3.73 -22.69 -30.95
N LYS A 284 -4.68 -22.26 -31.79
CA LYS A 284 -5.04 -22.98 -33.02
C LYS A 284 -3.92 -22.96 -34.05
N ASP A 285 -3.32 -21.81 -34.29
CA ASP A 285 -2.26 -21.62 -35.29
C ASP A 285 -0.97 -22.36 -34.90
N THR A 286 -0.73 -22.58 -33.61
CA THR A 286 0.37 -23.39 -33.08
C THR A 286 0.02 -24.87 -32.90
N ASN A 287 -1.20 -25.30 -33.30
CA ASN A 287 -1.71 -26.67 -33.15
C ASN A 287 -1.70 -27.20 -31.71
N ALA A 288 -1.91 -26.34 -30.72
CA ALA A 288 -2.06 -26.79 -29.34
C ALA A 288 -3.32 -27.68 -29.20
N PRO A 289 -3.24 -28.87 -28.60
CA PRO A 289 -4.39 -29.76 -28.48
C PRO A 289 -5.43 -29.26 -27.47
N VAL A 290 -4.99 -28.53 -26.43
CA VAL A 290 -5.85 -28.02 -25.36
C VAL A 290 -5.32 -26.69 -24.83
N VAL A 291 -6.23 -25.75 -24.58
CA VAL A 291 -6.00 -24.55 -23.75
C VAL A 291 -6.75 -24.71 -22.44
N ARG A 292 -6.05 -24.57 -21.31
CA ARG A 292 -6.61 -24.71 -19.95
C ARG A 292 -6.59 -23.38 -19.21
N THR A 293 -7.56 -23.15 -18.34
CA THR A 293 -7.68 -21.92 -17.54
C THR A 293 -8.40 -22.20 -16.23
N TRP A 294 -8.11 -21.40 -15.19
CA TRP A 294 -8.79 -21.47 -13.90
C TRP A 294 -9.44 -20.14 -13.58
N ASN A 295 -10.65 -20.17 -13.05
CA ASN A 295 -11.32 -18.99 -12.56
C ASN A 295 -12.10 -19.29 -11.29
N ALA A 296 -11.96 -18.42 -10.28
CA ALA A 296 -12.80 -18.43 -9.11
C ALA A 296 -14.29 -18.49 -9.49
N GLN A 297 -15.06 -19.34 -8.80
CA GLN A 297 -16.49 -19.53 -9.03
C GLN A 297 -17.30 -18.23 -8.90
N SER A 298 -16.82 -17.29 -8.07
CA SER A 298 -17.38 -15.95 -7.90
C SER A 298 -17.15 -15.04 -9.11
N ASN A 299 -16.16 -15.32 -9.97
CA ASN A 299 -15.84 -14.52 -11.17
C ASN A 299 -16.79 -14.81 -12.35
N ARG A 300 -18.08 -14.53 -12.18
CA ARG A 300 -19.10 -14.78 -13.20
C ARG A 300 -18.82 -14.08 -14.53
N ALA A 301 -18.17 -12.91 -14.49
CA ALA A 301 -17.81 -12.17 -15.70
C ALA A 301 -16.84 -12.95 -16.59
N MET A 302 -15.72 -13.43 -16.03
CA MET A 302 -14.73 -14.19 -16.81
C MET A 302 -15.26 -15.56 -17.22
N LEU A 303 -16.00 -16.23 -16.34
CA LEU A 303 -16.65 -17.52 -16.65
C LEU A 303 -17.61 -17.40 -17.83
N SER A 304 -18.39 -16.31 -17.92
CA SER A 304 -19.30 -16.08 -19.05
C SER A 304 -18.56 -15.89 -20.38
N ILE A 305 -17.33 -15.38 -20.36
CA ILE A 305 -16.47 -15.28 -21.55
C ILE A 305 -16.00 -16.67 -21.96
N ASN A 306 -15.52 -17.47 -21.01
CA ASN A 306 -15.07 -18.85 -21.25
C ASN A 306 -16.20 -19.70 -21.83
N GLU A 307 -17.38 -19.66 -21.21
CA GLU A 307 -18.58 -20.39 -21.66
C GLU A 307 -18.97 -19.99 -23.09
N LYS A 308 -18.90 -18.70 -23.43
CA LYS A 308 -19.12 -18.23 -24.82
C LYS A 308 -18.11 -18.85 -25.77
N LEU A 309 -16.84 -18.81 -25.43
CA LEU A 309 -15.75 -19.40 -26.21
C LEU A 309 -15.75 -20.94 -26.18
N GLY A 310 -16.76 -21.60 -25.63
CA GLY A 310 -16.86 -23.06 -25.65
C GLY A 310 -15.90 -23.79 -24.72
N PHE A 311 -15.30 -23.09 -23.74
CA PHE A 311 -14.57 -23.77 -22.68
C PHE A 311 -15.51 -24.65 -21.87
N VAL A 312 -15.11 -25.90 -21.66
CA VAL A 312 -15.85 -26.89 -20.87
C VAL A 312 -15.23 -26.97 -19.49
N LYS A 313 -16.06 -26.92 -18.44
CA LYS A 313 -15.60 -27.00 -17.04
C LYS A 313 -15.12 -28.42 -16.72
N GLU A 314 -14.01 -28.48 -16.00
CA GLU A 314 -13.43 -29.67 -15.40
C GLU A 314 -13.70 -29.68 -13.88
N PRO A 315 -13.38 -30.77 -13.15
CA PRO A 315 -13.48 -30.81 -11.69
C PRO A 315 -12.81 -29.59 -11.04
N ALA A 316 -13.52 -28.94 -10.11
CA ALA A 316 -13.02 -27.74 -9.47
C ALA A 316 -11.78 -28.01 -8.61
N TRP A 317 -10.88 -27.03 -8.55
CA TRP A 317 -9.88 -26.95 -7.50
C TRP A 317 -10.49 -26.19 -6.32
N ILE A 318 -10.34 -26.74 -5.13
CA ILE A 318 -10.98 -26.26 -3.92
C ILE A 318 -9.88 -25.83 -2.96
N GLU A 319 -9.92 -24.57 -2.56
CA GLU A 319 -9.05 -24.03 -1.54
C GLU A 319 -9.69 -24.26 -0.16
N TYR A 320 -8.86 -24.79 0.73
CA TYR A 320 -9.20 -25.11 2.10
C TYR A 320 -8.33 -24.33 3.07
N ARG A 321 -8.94 -23.90 4.17
CA ARG A 321 -8.30 -23.15 5.25
C ARG A 321 -8.46 -23.88 6.57
N ARG A 322 -7.39 -23.92 7.36
CA ARG A 322 -7.42 -24.25 8.78
C ARG A 322 -6.87 -23.08 9.59
N VAL A 323 -7.69 -22.53 10.48
CA VAL A 323 -7.25 -21.57 11.50
C VAL A 323 -6.53 -22.35 12.59
N VAL A 324 -5.25 -22.04 12.81
CA VAL A 324 -4.42 -22.67 13.85
C VAL A 324 -4.57 -21.92 15.18
N ARG A 325 -4.65 -20.59 15.08
CA ARG A 325 -4.91 -19.63 16.15
C ARG A 325 -5.58 -18.42 15.53
N ASP A 326 -6.41 -17.70 16.28
CA ASP A 326 -6.94 -16.40 15.84
C ASP A 326 -5.77 -15.45 15.48
N GLU A 327 -5.97 -14.56 14.49
CA GLU A 327 -4.97 -13.53 14.21
C GLU A 327 -4.73 -12.74 15.50
N PRO A 328 -3.47 -12.60 15.97
CA PRO A 328 -3.19 -12.05 17.31
C PRO A 328 -3.46 -10.55 17.40
N PHE A 329 -3.97 -9.96 16.32
CA PHE A 329 -4.36 -8.58 16.26
C PHE A 329 -5.62 -8.40 15.42
N ALA A 330 -6.44 -7.45 15.83
CA ALA A 330 -7.58 -6.98 15.04
C ALA A 330 -7.32 -5.55 14.60
N ILE A 331 -7.57 -5.26 13.33
CA ILE A 331 -7.67 -3.87 12.85
C ILE A 331 -9.15 -3.52 12.78
N ARG A 332 -9.53 -2.45 13.46
CA ARG A 332 -10.91 -1.94 13.45
C ARG A 332 -10.91 -0.42 13.29
N GLN A 333 -12.01 0.11 12.78
CA GLN A 333 -12.24 1.55 12.75
C GLN A 333 -12.25 2.11 14.19
N ALA A 334 -11.59 3.24 14.38
CA ALA A 334 -11.60 3.98 15.63
C ALA A 334 -12.96 4.69 15.79
N THR A 335 -13.42 4.77 17.03
CA THR A 335 -14.68 5.44 17.41
C THR A 335 -14.35 6.61 18.34
N PRO A 336 -15.32 7.51 18.64
CA PRO A 336 -15.10 8.59 19.60
C PRO A 336 -14.74 8.15 21.03
N ARG A 337 -14.88 6.85 21.36
CA ARG A 337 -14.42 6.26 22.62
C ARG A 337 -12.93 5.95 22.63
N ASP A 338 -12.32 5.89 21.46
CA ASP A 338 -10.93 5.47 21.25
C ASP A 338 -9.95 6.65 21.22
N TYR A 339 -10.43 7.90 21.33
CA TYR A 339 -9.57 9.08 21.22
C TYR A 339 -8.41 9.10 22.23
N GLU A 340 -8.61 8.59 23.44
CA GLU A 340 -7.53 8.47 24.43
C GLU A 340 -6.45 7.48 23.96
N ALA A 341 -6.85 6.30 23.47
CA ALA A 341 -5.93 5.30 22.96
C ALA A 341 -5.18 5.78 21.70
N VAL A 342 -5.88 6.50 20.82
CA VAL A 342 -5.27 7.13 19.64
C VAL A 342 -4.23 8.17 20.08
N ALA A 343 -4.61 9.07 20.99
CA ALA A 343 -3.73 10.13 21.49
C ALA A 343 -2.49 9.55 22.18
N GLU A 344 -2.64 8.48 22.95
CA GLU A 344 -1.54 7.77 23.60
C GLU A 344 -0.55 7.19 22.57
N VAL A 345 -1.04 6.45 21.57
CA VAL A 345 -0.16 5.87 20.54
C VAL A 345 0.52 6.95 19.71
N MET A 346 -0.24 7.94 19.23
CA MET A 346 0.30 9.03 18.41
C MET A 346 1.34 9.84 19.19
N SER A 347 1.04 10.24 20.43
CA SER A 347 1.98 11.02 21.26
C SER A 347 3.20 10.23 21.71
N THR A 348 3.12 8.89 21.77
CA THR A 348 4.29 8.05 22.05
C THR A 348 5.22 7.98 20.84
N VAL A 349 4.66 7.86 19.63
CA VAL A 349 5.45 7.78 18.39
C VAL A 349 5.99 9.15 18.00
N TRP A 350 5.13 10.17 18.04
CA TRP A 350 5.37 11.58 17.71
C TRP A 350 5.44 12.44 18.97
N HIS A 351 6.32 12.08 19.90
CA HIS A 351 6.49 12.78 21.18
C HIS A 351 6.94 14.25 21.04
N GLU A 352 7.49 14.63 19.89
CA GLU A 352 7.83 16.00 19.52
C GLU A 352 6.56 16.85 19.25
N PHE A 353 5.48 16.20 18.83
CA PHE A 353 4.20 16.81 18.47
C PHE A 353 3.03 16.06 19.13
N PRO A 354 2.96 16.05 20.47
CA PRO A 354 1.94 15.28 21.18
C PRO A 354 0.54 15.83 20.89
N VAL A 355 -0.44 14.94 20.91
CA VAL A 355 -1.85 15.24 20.65
C VAL A 355 -2.69 14.76 21.83
N THR A 356 -3.81 15.44 22.09
CA THR A 356 -4.78 15.04 23.11
C THR A 356 -6.05 14.46 22.50
N ALA A 357 -6.77 13.63 23.27
CA ALA A 357 -8.09 13.14 22.87
C ALA A 357 -9.08 14.28 22.58
N GLY A 358 -8.97 15.40 23.30
CA GLY A 358 -9.78 16.60 23.09
C GLY A 358 -9.50 17.29 21.75
N GLU A 359 -8.23 17.41 21.35
CA GLU A 359 -7.86 17.97 20.05
C GLU A 359 -8.33 17.09 18.89
N LEU A 360 -8.19 15.76 19.02
CA LEU A 360 -8.68 14.81 18.02
C LEU A 360 -10.20 14.92 17.85
N ARG A 361 -10.95 14.95 18.96
CA ARG A 361 -12.40 15.14 18.96
C ARG A 361 -12.80 16.45 18.28
N HIS A 362 -12.19 17.56 18.69
CA HIS A 362 -12.48 18.87 18.13
C HIS A 362 -12.19 18.91 16.62
N GLY A 363 -11.06 18.34 16.19
CA GLY A 363 -10.69 18.25 14.78
C GLY A 363 -11.71 17.48 13.95
N ASP A 364 -12.21 16.34 14.46
CA ASP A 364 -13.20 15.53 13.75
C ASP A 364 -14.59 16.20 13.73
N GLU A 365 -15.02 16.86 14.82
CA GLU A 365 -16.28 17.60 14.88
C GLU A 365 -16.31 18.81 13.93
N GLN A 366 -15.15 19.45 13.70
CA GLN A 366 -15.03 20.61 12.83
C GLN A 366 -14.71 20.25 11.36
N ARG A 367 -14.41 18.98 11.08
CA ARG A 367 -13.95 18.53 9.77
C ARG A 367 -15.00 18.78 8.70
N ASN A 368 -14.58 19.31 7.56
CA ASN A 368 -15.47 19.47 6.41
C ASN A 368 -15.90 18.08 5.89
N GLU A 369 -17.22 17.84 5.82
CA GLU A 369 -17.82 16.56 5.41
C GLU A 369 -17.45 16.10 3.99
N LYS A 370 -16.95 17.00 3.14
CA LYS A 370 -16.47 16.67 1.79
C LYS A 370 -15.08 16.03 1.79
N LEU A 371 -14.30 16.25 2.85
CA LEU A 371 -12.97 15.65 2.99
C LEU A 371 -13.13 14.20 3.45
N ARG A 372 -12.48 13.29 2.75
CA ARG A 372 -12.37 11.90 3.19
C ARG A 372 -11.33 11.80 4.29
N HIS A 373 -11.73 11.17 5.39
CA HIS A 373 -10.85 10.92 6.52
C HIS A 373 -11.38 9.71 7.29
N ASP A 374 -10.48 8.83 7.71
CA ASP A 374 -10.82 7.75 8.62
C ASP A 374 -9.60 7.32 9.44
N ARG A 375 -9.86 6.71 10.59
CA ARG A 375 -8.84 6.28 11.54
C ARG A 375 -9.12 4.86 12.00
N PHE A 376 -8.07 4.08 12.17
CA PHE A 376 -8.11 2.67 12.53
C PHE A 376 -7.15 2.40 13.68
N LEU A 377 -7.55 1.48 14.54
CA LEU A 377 -6.74 0.92 15.61
C LEU A 377 -6.35 -0.51 15.27
N LEU A 378 -5.10 -0.86 15.57
CA LEU A 378 -4.66 -2.24 15.66
C LEU A 378 -4.50 -2.60 17.13
N GLU A 379 -5.26 -3.60 17.56
CA GLU A 379 -5.27 -4.06 18.95
C GLU A 379 -4.58 -5.41 19.07
N VAL A 380 -3.71 -5.57 20.07
CA VAL A 380 -3.10 -6.85 20.47
C VAL A 380 -3.52 -7.10 21.91
N ASP A 381 -4.15 -8.25 22.18
CA ASP A 381 -4.68 -8.62 23.51
C ASP A 381 -5.55 -7.53 24.16
N GLY A 382 -6.33 -6.80 23.35
CA GLY A 382 -7.21 -5.71 23.79
C GLY A 382 -6.51 -4.38 24.10
N LYS A 383 -5.20 -4.27 23.86
CA LYS A 383 -4.46 -3.00 23.93
C LYS A 383 -4.28 -2.41 22.52
N ALA A 384 -4.57 -1.14 22.33
CA ALA A 384 -4.20 -0.42 21.10
C ALA A 384 -2.67 -0.29 21.00
N VAL A 385 -2.08 -0.82 19.93
CA VAL A 385 -0.63 -0.82 19.73
C VAL A 385 -0.19 -0.11 18.45
N ALA A 386 -1.13 0.15 17.54
CA ALA A 386 -0.89 1.00 16.38
C ALA A 386 -2.14 1.78 15.99
N VAL A 387 -1.92 2.95 15.38
CA VAL A 387 -2.92 3.80 14.75
C VAL A 387 -2.57 3.90 13.27
N GLY A 388 -3.58 3.79 12.41
CA GLY A 388 -3.49 4.16 11.01
C GLY A 388 -4.56 5.19 10.69
N GLU A 389 -4.22 6.20 9.91
CA GLU A 389 -5.19 7.16 9.40
C GLU A 389 -4.92 7.49 7.94
N TYR A 390 -6.01 7.81 7.24
CA TYR A 390 -5.94 8.49 5.96
C TYR A 390 -6.77 9.76 6.01
N GLY A 391 -6.39 10.77 5.22
CA GLY A 391 -7.09 12.05 5.21
C GLY A 391 -6.84 12.87 3.95
N GLN A 392 -7.71 13.86 3.74
CA GLN A 392 -7.52 14.94 2.78
C GLN A 392 -7.43 16.27 3.51
N HIS A 393 -6.63 17.20 2.97
CA HIS A 393 -6.45 18.52 3.57
C HIS A 393 -7.06 19.61 2.68
N MET A 394 -7.83 20.53 3.27
CA MET A 394 -8.56 21.56 2.50
C MET A 394 -7.62 22.49 1.72
N SER A 395 -6.46 22.84 2.28
CA SER A 395 -5.50 23.76 1.65
C SER A 395 -4.78 23.16 0.44
N PHE A 396 -4.91 21.86 0.18
CA PHE A 396 -4.30 21.13 -0.95
C PHE A 396 -5.27 20.04 -1.43
N TYR A 397 -6.55 20.39 -1.57
CA TYR A 397 -7.59 19.41 -1.81
C TYR A 397 -7.49 18.84 -3.23
N ASP A 398 -7.39 17.52 -3.30
CA ASP A 398 -7.56 16.73 -4.52
C ASP A 398 -8.38 15.48 -4.17
N PRO A 399 -9.47 15.16 -4.89
CA PRO A 399 -10.35 14.05 -4.57
C PRO A 399 -9.67 12.67 -4.63
N HIS A 400 -8.52 12.56 -5.29
CA HIS A 400 -7.78 11.30 -5.49
C HIS A 400 -6.43 11.26 -4.78
N LYS A 401 -6.05 12.31 -4.03
CA LYS A 401 -4.81 12.31 -3.25
C LYS A 401 -5.11 12.23 -1.76
N PHE A 402 -4.32 11.44 -1.05
CA PHE A 402 -4.54 11.16 0.37
C PHE A 402 -3.24 11.27 1.16
N HIS A 403 -3.31 11.92 2.31
CA HIS A 403 -2.30 11.76 3.35
C HIS A 403 -2.53 10.42 4.07
N LEU A 404 -1.45 9.70 4.35
CA LEU A 404 -1.44 8.47 5.13
C LEU A 404 -0.56 8.67 6.35
N GLN A 405 -1.00 8.16 7.50
CA GLN A 405 -0.16 8.07 8.69
C GLN A 405 -0.28 6.68 9.31
N VAL A 406 0.85 6.10 9.69
CA VAL A 406 0.91 4.83 10.42
C VAL A 406 1.85 5.00 11.60
N ALA A 407 1.31 4.91 12.81
CA ALA A 407 2.05 4.99 14.05
C ALA A 407 1.99 3.64 14.77
N VAL A 408 3.15 3.04 15.06
CA VAL A 408 3.25 1.77 15.80
C VAL A 408 4.11 2.01 17.04
N LEU A 409 3.58 1.64 18.21
CA LEU A 409 4.31 1.76 19.47
C LEU A 409 5.70 1.11 19.38
N PRO A 410 6.77 1.74 19.90
CA PRO A 410 8.15 1.29 19.71
C PRO A 410 8.39 -0.19 20.02
N GLU A 411 7.80 -0.71 21.11
CA GLU A 411 7.97 -2.09 21.55
C GLU A 411 7.25 -3.13 20.67
N TYR A 412 6.32 -2.70 19.82
CA TYR A 412 5.58 -3.52 18.87
C TYR A 412 6.10 -3.40 17.42
N GLN A 413 7.11 -2.55 17.17
CA GLN A 413 7.71 -2.40 15.85
C GLN A 413 8.46 -3.66 15.40
N GLY A 414 8.51 -3.88 14.08
CA GLY A 414 9.21 -5.01 13.48
C GLY A 414 8.45 -6.35 13.50
N ARG A 415 7.21 -6.36 13.99
CA ARG A 415 6.34 -7.55 14.07
C ARG A 415 5.30 -7.64 12.96
N GLY A 416 5.40 -6.79 11.94
CA GLY A 416 4.45 -6.76 10.80
C GLY A 416 3.25 -5.83 10.98
N PHE A 417 2.96 -5.30 12.17
CA PHE A 417 1.78 -4.43 12.40
C PHE A 417 1.75 -3.17 11.52
N GLY A 418 2.88 -2.49 11.32
CA GLY A 418 2.94 -1.33 10.43
C GLY A 418 2.64 -1.69 8.97
N LYS A 419 3.07 -2.88 8.51
CA LYS A 419 2.72 -3.39 7.18
C LYS A 419 1.22 -3.69 7.10
N GLY A 420 0.67 -4.41 8.09
CA GLY A 420 -0.74 -4.74 8.14
C GLY A 420 -1.65 -3.51 8.17
N MET A 421 -1.30 -2.50 8.97
CA MET A 421 -2.02 -1.23 9.00
C MET A 421 -1.96 -0.50 7.66
N TYR A 422 -0.78 -0.40 7.05
CA TYR A 422 -0.63 0.21 5.74
C TYR A 422 -1.47 -0.49 4.66
N GLU A 423 -1.45 -1.83 4.61
CA GLU A 423 -2.26 -2.61 3.67
C GLU A 423 -3.76 -2.44 3.91
N HIS A 424 -4.17 -2.32 5.18
CA HIS A 424 -5.54 -2.00 5.54
C HIS A 424 -5.97 -0.62 5.04
N LEU A 425 -5.15 0.42 5.23
CA LEU A 425 -5.42 1.77 4.71
C LEU A 425 -5.53 1.76 3.19
N LEU A 426 -4.64 1.06 2.48
CA LEU A 426 -4.72 0.92 1.03
C LEU A 426 -6.02 0.24 0.59
N ALA A 427 -6.42 -0.84 1.27
CA ALA A 427 -7.68 -1.53 0.98
C ALA A 427 -8.90 -0.62 1.20
N ALA A 428 -8.91 0.13 2.30
CA ALA A 428 -9.97 1.10 2.61
C ALA A 428 -10.05 2.24 1.59
N LEU A 429 -8.93 2.62 0.96
CA LEU A 429 -8.86 3.68 -0.03
C LEU A 429 -9.17 3.23 -1.46
N ARG A 430 -9.18 1.92 -1.78
CA ARG A 430 -9.47 1.41 -3.13
C ARG A 430 -10.73 2.01 -3.77
N PRO A 431 -11.87 2.15 -3.06
CA PRO A 431 -13.09 2.71 -3.65
C PRO A 431 -12.97 4.16 -4.12
N PHE A 432 -11.96 4.91 -3.64
CA PHE A 432 -11.73 6.31 -4.00
C PHE A 432 -10.74 6.50 -5.15
N THR A 433 -10.23 5.40 -5.72
CA THR A 433 -9.30 5.38 -6.86
C THR A 433 -8.15 6.39 -6.68
N PRO A 434 -7.31 6.22 -5.64
CA PRO A 434 -6.27 7.18 -5.33
C PRO A 434 -5.21 7.24 -6.44
N THR A 435 -4.74 8.44 -6.77
CA THR A 435 -3.68 8.70 -7.76
C THR A 435 -2.35 9.01 -7.10
N ALA A 436 -2.34 9.49 -5.86
CA ALA A 436 -1.13 9.68 -5.09
C ALA A 436 -1.35 9.58 -3.58
N PHE A 437 -0.29 9.23 -2.87
CA PHE A 437 -0.23 9.25 -1.41
C PHE A 437 0.86 10.19 -0.93
N HIS A 438 0.59 10.90 0.16
CA HIS A 438 1.56 11.72 0.88
C HIS A 438 1.68 11.25 2.32
N THR A 439 2.85 11.41 2.92
CA THR A 439 3.10 11.09 4.32
C THR A 439 4.37 11.81 4.77
N ASP A 440 4.66 11.76 6.05
CA ASP A 440 5.81 12.41 6.65
C ASP A 440 6.45 11.52 7.73
N THR A 441 7.74 11.74 7.96
CA THR A 441 8.49 11.14 9.06
C THR A 441 9.68 12.03 9.40
N LEU A 442 10.24 11.88 10.60
CA LEU A 442 11.49 12.54 10.96
C LEU A 442 12.71 11.79 10.41
N ALA A 443 13.77 12.54 10.09
CA ALA A 443 15.00 12.03 9.46
C ALA A 443 15.84 11.12 10.37
N ASP A 444 15.57 11.09 11.67
CA ASP A 444 16.19 10.17 12.63
C ASP A 444 15.41 8.84 12.76
N ARG A 445 14.28 8.68 12.07
CA ARG A 445 13.43 7.49 12.11
C ARG A 445 13.78 6.53 10.96
N GLU A 446 14.98 5.97 11.01
CA GLU A 446 15.50 5.11 9.93
C GLU A 446 14.55 3.95 9.54
N ARG A 447 13.85 3.35 10.51
CA ARG A 447 12.89 2.27 10.24
C ARG A 447 11.70 2.76 9.41
N ALA A 448 11.17 3.94 9.72
CA ALA A 448 10.07 4.54 8.97
C ALA A 448 10.54 4.92 7.56
N MET A 449 11.72 5.53 7.43
CA MET A 449 12.32 5.85 6.13
C MET A 449 12.50 4.61 5.24
N ARG A 450 13.03 3.52 5.78
CA ARG A 450 13.14 2.23 5.05
C ARG A 450 11.77 1.67 4.68
N PHE A 451 10.81 1.71 5.61
CA PHE A 451 9.44 1.23 5.38
C PHE A 451 8.77 1.95 4.20
N LEU A 452 8.95 3.26 4.09
CA LEU A 452 8.46 4.11 3.01
C LEU A 452 9.19 3.83 1.69
N ALA A 453 10.52 3.81 1.71
CA ALA A 453 11.33 3.53 0.52
C ALA A 453 11.02 2.16 -0.10
N ASP A 454 10.91 1.11 0.72
CA ASP A 454 10.54 -0.25 0.28
C ASP A 454 9.16 -0.32 -0.40
N ARG A 455 8.31 0.70 -0.18
CA ARG A 455 6.96 0.81 -0.75
C ARG A 455 6.86 1.79 -1.91
N GLY A 456 7.99 2.34 -2.37
CA GLY A 456 8.06 3.27 -3.50
C GLY A 456 7.62 4.70 -3.16
N PHE A 457 7.72 5.10 -1.89
CA PHE A 457 7.65 6.51 -1.53
C PHE A 457 9.00 7.18 -1.74
N GLU A 458 8.97 8.40 -2.27
CA GLU A 458 10.14 9.23 -2.54
C GLU A 458 10.04 10.53 -1.74
N ILE A 459 11.19 11.06 -1.30
CA ILE A 459 11.23 12.33 -0.56
C ILE A 459 10.90 13.46 -1.53
N ALA A 460 9.80 14.17 -1.28
CA ALA A 460 9.37 15.32 -2.04
C ALA A 460 9.93 16.63 -1.49
N GLN A 461 9.99 16.76 -0.16
CA GLN A 461 10.40 18.00 0.52
C GLN A 461 11.12 17.70 1.84
N ARG A 462 11.99 18.62 2.27
CA ARG A 462 12.73 18.56 3.53
C ARG A 462 12.51 19.84 4.32
N GLU A 463 12.05 19.72 5.55
CA GLU A 463 11.90 20.84 6.46
C GLU A 463 12.82 20.71 7.67
N GLN A 464 13.60 21.75 7.93
CA GLN A 464 14.40 21.84 9.15
C GLN A 464 13.51 22.23 10.33
N THR A 465 13.16 21.24 11.16
CA THR A 465 12.54 21.47 12.46
C THR A 465 13.55 22.12 13.40
N SER A 466 13.12 23.15 14.14
CA SER A 466 13.95 23.85 15.13
C SER A 466 13.14 24.18 16.38
N LYS A 467 13.81 24.19 17.53
CA LYS A 467 13.21 24.46 18.85
C LYS A 467 14.01 25.51 19.60
N CYS A 468 13.36 26.45 20.29
CA CYS A 468 14.03 27.33 21.26
C CYS A 468 13.29 27.34 22.60
N ASN A 469 14.01 27.62 23.69
CA ASN A 469 13.40 27.98 24.97
C ASN A 469 13.20 29.51 25.02
N PRO A 470 11.95 30.02 25.02
CA PRO A 470 11.71 31.47 24.97
C PRO A 470 12.15 32.19 26.25
N ALA A 471 12.36 31.51 27.39
CA ALA A 471 12.91 32.14 28.59
C ALA A 471 14.30 32.76 28.35
N ASN A 472 15.10 32.15 27.47
CA ASN A 472 16.43 32.59 27.09
C ASN A 472 16.43 33.77 26.09
N PHE A 473 15.28 34.09 25.50
CA PHE A 473 15.17 35.18 24.55
C PHE A 473 15.16 36.53 25.28
N ASP A 474 16.07 37.45 24.91
CA ASP A 474 16.14 38.79 25.49
C ASP A 474 15.64 39.84 24.49
N PRO A 475 14.38 40.32 24.60
CA PRO A 475 13.84 41.30 23.67
C PRO A 475 14.56 42.66 23.73
N ALA A 476 15.24 42.98 24.84
CA ALA A 476 15.96 44.24 24.98
C ALA A 476 17.11 44.39 23.98
N GLN A 477 17.65 43.27 23.47
CA GLN A 477 18.73 43.27 22.49
C GLN A 477 18.28 43.75 21.10
N TYR A 478 16.98 43.77 20.83
CA TYR A 478 16.44 44.02 19.49
C TYR A 478 15.58 45.28 19.38
N VAL A 479 15.69 46.20 20.35
CA VAL A 479 14.91 47.45 20.37
C VAL A 479 15.17 48.30 19.12
N ALA A 480 16.43 48.40 18.69
CA ALA A 480 16.82 49.19 17.52
C ALA A 480 16.19 48.64 16.21
N GLU A 481 16.05 47.33 16.09
CA GLU A 481 15.38 46.68 14.95
C GLU A 481 13.89 46.97 14.93
N LEU A 482 13.22 46.97 16.10
CA LEU A 482 11.81 47.34 16.23
C LEU A 482 11.60 48.82 15.85
N GLU A 483 12.45 49.72 16.37
CA GLU A 483 12.41 51.15 16.04
C GLU A 483 12.64 51.39 14.55
N LYS A 484 13.55 50.65 13.92
CA LYS A 484 13.80 50.73 12.46
C LYS A 484 12.57 50.31 11.65
N VAL A 485 11.83 49.30 12.08
CA VAL A 485 10.60 48.88 11.39
C VAL A 485 9.50 49.93 11.58
N ALA A 486 9.32 50.43 12.80
CA ALA A 486 8.36 51.50 13.11
C ALA A 486 8.65 52.80 12.33
N ALA A 487 9.93 53.21 12.22
CA ALA A 487 10.35 54.40 11.47
C ALA A 487 10.06 54.30 9.96
N GLN A 488 9.80 53.10 9.44
CA GLN A 488 9.36 52.88 8.06
C GLN A 488 7.83 52.89 7.92
N GLY A 489 7.08 53.29 8.94
CA GLY A 489 5.61 53.33 8.93
C GLY A 489 4.97 51.95 9.04
N ILE A 490 5.65 50.97 9.64
CA ILE A 490 5.11 49.62 9.85
C ILE A 490 4.75 49.42 11.32
N ALA A 491 3.47 49.24 11.59
CA ALA A 491 2.92 48.92 12.89
C ALA A 491 2.87 47.40 13.09
N ILE A 492 3.38 46.91 14.22
CA ILE A 492 3.12 45.53 14.66
C ILE A 492 1.91 45.54 15.60
N ARG A 493 0.93 44.68 15.34
CA ARG A 493 -0.33 44.58 16.11
C ARG A 493 -0.69 43.13 16.36
N THR A 494 -1.34 42.85 17.48
CA THR A 494 -1.93 41.52 17.72
C THR A 494 -3.27 41.37 17.00
N PHE A 495 -3.71 40.14 16.78
CA PHE A 495 -5.02 39.88 16.22
C PHE A 495 -6.14 40.44 17.11
N THR A 496 -5.99 40.43 18.43
CA THR A 496 -6.96 41.03 19.37
C THR A 496 -7.09 42.54 19.16
N GLU A 497 -5.97 43.26 19.02
CA GLU A 497 -5.97 44.70 18.77
C GLU A 497 -6.69 45.02 17.46
N LEU A 498 -6.36 44.28 16.40
CA LEU A 498 -6.98 44.45 15.09
C LEU A 498 -8.46 44.10 15.10
N LYS A 499 -8.88 43.04 15.78
CA LYS A 499 -10.29 42.69 15.96
C LYS A 499 -11.09 43.79 16.66
N GLY A 500 -10.45 44.56 17.54
CA GLY A 500 -11.06 45.70 18.21
C GLY A 500 -11.20 46.95 17.33
N SER A 501 -10.34 47.10 16.32
CA SER A 501 -10.22 48.33 15.51
C SER A 501 -10.65 48.21 14.05
N ASP A 502 -10.62 46.99 13.49
CA ASP A 502 -10.84 46.71 12.07
C ASP A 502 -12.05 45.78 11.89
N PRO A 503 -13.18 46.28 11.34
CA PRO A 503 -14.38 45.48 11.15
C PRO A 503 -14.18 44.34 10.13
N ASP A 504 -13.20 44.44 9.24
CA ASP A 504 -12.93 43.49 8.17
C ASP A 504 -11.72 42.58 8.46
N VAL A 505 -11.26 42.54 9.72
CA VAL A 505 -10.04 41.83 10.15
C VAL A 505 -9.97 40.40 9.63
N TYR A 506 -11.07 39.64 9.66
CA TYR A 506 -11.11 38.24 9.25
C TYR A 506 -10.88 38.07 7.75
N THR A 507 -11.59 38.86 6.93
CA THR A 507 -11.46 38.83 5.47
C THR A 507 -10.10 39.31 5.02
N ARG A 508 -9.58 40.37 5.64
CA ARG A 508 -8.25 40.92 5.32
C ARG A 508 -7.14 39.99 5.77
N PHE A 509 -7.32 39.28 6.88
CA PHE A 509 -6.38 38.29 7.36
C PHE A 509 -6.35 37.02 6.49
N GLU A 510 -7.52 36.55 6.03
CA GLU A 510 -7.62 35.48 5.02
C GLU A 510 -6.92 35.88 3.73
N ALA A 511 -7.19 37.09 3.23
CA ALA A 511 -6.58 37.58 1.98
C ALA A 511 -5.05 37.66 2.07
N LEU A 512 -4.50 38.12 3.20
CA LEU A 512 -3.06 38.12 3.46
C LEU A 512 -2.48 36.70 3.40
N GLN A 513 -3.09 35.75 4.12
CA GLN A 513 -2.62 34.37 4.13
C GLN A 513 -2.73 33.72 2.76
N TRP A 514 -3.78 33.99 2.00
CA TRP A 514 -3.92 33.49 0.64
C TRP A 514 -2.81 34.02 -0.29
N GLN A 515 -2.51 35.32 -0.22
CA GLN A 515 -1.38 35.88 -0.99
C GLN A 515 -0.05 35.20 -0.60
N MET A 516 0.22 35.06 0.70
CA MET A 516 1.43 34.38 1.16
C MET A 516 1.48 32.91 0.77
N MET A 517 0.34 32.22 0.78
CA MET A 517 0.27 30.82 0.36
C MET A 517 0.71 30.64 -1.10
N ASN A 518 0.38 31.59 -1.98
CA ASN A 518 0.80 31.56 -3.39
C ASN A 518 2.28 31.94 -3.58
N ASP A 519 2.89 32.61 -2.60
CA ASP A 519 4.30 33.02 -2.63
C ASP A 519 5.26 31.93 -2.11
N ILE A 520 4.76 30.93 -1.38
CA ILE A 520 5.55 29.84 -0.81
C ILE A 520 5.65 28.72 -1.87
N PRO A 521 6.86 28.18 -2.14
CA PRO A 521 7.00 26.97 -2.93
C PRO A 521 6.23 25.80 -2.29
N HIS A 522 5.48 25.05 -3.09
CA HIS A 522 4.77 23.85 -2.67
C HIS A 522 5.01 22.72 -3.67
N THR A 523 4.93 21.49 -3.21
CA THR A 523 4.91 20.31 -4.08
C THR A 523 3.59 20.17 -4.84
N GLU A 524 2.53 20.84 -4.38
CA GLU A 524 1.18 20.77 -4.95
C GLU A 524 0.54 22.16 -5.04
N GLU A 525 -0.39 22.32 -5.98
CA GLU A 525 -1.16 23.56 -6.13
C GLU A 525 -2.06 23.79 -4.90
N PRO A 526 -1.94 24.94 -4.22
CA PRO A 526 -2.76 25.22 -3.05
C PRO A 526 -4.22 25.50 -3.44
N THR A 527 -5.14 24.98 -2.65
CA THR A 527 -6.58 25.28 -2.77
C THR A 527 -6.96 26.39 -1.81
N ARG A 528 -7.64 27.43 -2.32
CA ARG A 528 -8.13 28.52 -1.47
C ARG A 528 -9.26 28.02 -0.56
N VAL A 529 -9.05 28.15 0.74
CA VAL A 529 -10.02 27.71 1.75
C VAL A 529 -11.24 28.64 1.76
N PRO A 530 -12.47 28.11 1.65
CA PRO A 530 -13.70 28.91 1.80
C PRO A 530 -13.75 29.67 3.14
N MET A 531 -14.37 30.85 3.16
CA MET A 531 -14.35 31.72 4.35
C MET A 531 -14.98 31.04 5.58
N ASP A 532 -16.08 30.32 5.42
CA ASP A 532 -16.73 29.56 6.49
C ASP A 532 -15.79 28.51 7.12
N GLU A 533 -15.03 27.79 6.30
CA GLU A 533 -13.98 26.88 6.77
C GLU A 533 -12.79 27.62 7.40
N PHE A 534 -12.39 28.76 6.82
CA PHE A 534 -11.33 29.60 7.37
C PHE A 534 -11.68 30.05 8.79
N MET A 535 -12.95 30.39 9.05
CA MET A 535 -13.41 30.89 10.34
C MET A 535 -13.32 29.86 11.48
N LYS A 536 -13.44 28.56 11.18
CA LYS A 536 -13.36 27.50 12.21
C LYS A 536 -12.07 27.52 13.01
N ARG A 537 -10.97 28.03 12.43
CA ARG A 537 -9.67 28.11 13.12
C ARG A 537 -9.70 29.00 14.36
N PHE A 538 -10.57 30.01 14.40
CA PHE A 538 -10.68 30.95 15.51
C PHE A 538 -11.44 30.37 16.70
N ASP A 539 -12.19 29.28 16.49
CA ASP A 539 -12.87 28.50 17.53
C ASP A 539 -11.97 27.37 18.09
N SER A 540 -10.77 27.19 17.51
CA SER A 540 -9.82 26.19 17.96
C SER A 540 -9.31 26.49 19.37
N PRO A 541 -9.24 25.49 20.27
CA PRO A 541 -8.61 25.68 21.58
C PRO A 541 -7.12 26.00 21.48
N ARG A 542 -6.49 25.78 20.31
CA ARG A 542 -5.08 26.10 20.05
C ARG A 542 -4.88 27.53 19.58
N PHE A 543 -5.94 28.25 19.21
CA PHE A 543 -5.82 29.61 18.67
C PHE A 543 -5.59 30.62 19.80
N LEU A 544 -4.46 31.31 19.75
CA LEU A 544 -4.06 32.33 20.71
C LEU A 544 -4.08 33.70 20.02
N PRO A 545 -5.14 34.52 20.17
CA PRO A 545 -5.29 35.74 19.37
C PRO A 545 -4.13 36.74 19.60
N ASP A 546 -3.62 36.86 20.82
CA ASP A 546 -2.48 37.73 21.11
C ASP A 546 -1.12 37.18 20.67
N ALA A 547 -1.06 35.89 20.30
CA ALA A 547 0.12 35.24 19.74
C ALA A 547 0.10 35.17 18.20
N ASN A 548 -0.98 35.68 17.59
CA ASN A 548 -1.13 35.87 16.15
C ASN A 548 -0.90 37.35 15.85
N ILE A 549 0.24 37.65 15.23
CA ILE A 549 0.80 39.01 15.19
C ILE A 549 0.95 39.43 13.74
N LEU A 550 0.43 40.60 13.41
CA LEU A 550 0.37 41.13 12.07
C LEU A 550 1.21 42.41 11.95
N ALA A 551 1.83 42.59 10.79
CA ALA A 551 2.46 43.83 10.39
C ALA A 551 1.49 44.62 9.49
N VAL A 552 1.26 45.88 9.84
CA VAL A 552 0.34 46.79 9.16
C VAL A 552 1.13 47.97 8.60
N ASP A 553 0.99 48.26 7.32
CA ASP A 553 1.52 49.47 6.72
C ASP A 553 0.61 50.65 7.10
N GLU A 554 1.11 51.59 7.90
CA GLU A 554 0.29 52.70 8.43
C GLU A 554 -0.13 53.68 7.34
N ALA A 555 0.57 53.73 6.20
CA ALA A 555 0.23 54.63 5.10
C ALA A 555 -0.98 54.13 4.30
N THR A 556 -1.09 52.81 4.09
CA THR A 556 -2.19 52.20 3.31
C THR A 556 -3.23 51.53 4.19
N GLY A 557 -2.90 51.27 5.45
CA GLY A 557 -3.66 50.43 6.36
C GLY A 557 -3.55 48.93 6.09
N GLU A 558 -2.82 48.49 5.05
CA GLU A 558 -2.78 47.10 4.60
C GLU A 558 -2.02 46.18 5.54
N TYR A 559 -2.45 44.92 5.63
CA TYR A 559 -1.67 43.89 6.32
C TYR A 559 -0.61 43.37 5.36
N VAL A 560 0.64 43.37 5.79
CA VAL A 560 1.81 43.10 4.91
C VAL A 560 2.69 41.97 5.41
N GLY A 561 2.41 41.45 6.61
CA GLY A 561 3.18 40.39 7.25
C GLY A 561 2.39 39.72 8.38
N VAL A 562 2.68 38.46 8.67
CA VAL A 562 2.15 37.74 9.83
C VAL A 562 3.19 36.80 10.42
N THR A 563 3.14 36.60 11.73
CA THR A 563 3.65 35.41 12.41
C THR A 563 2.55 34.86 13.31
N MET A 564 2.37 33.53 13.32
CA MET A 564 1.34 32.88 14.12
C MET A 564 1.97 31.89 15.09
N LEU A 565 1.61 31.99 16.37
CA LEU A 565 1.86 30.93 17.35
C LEU A 565 0.56 30.24 17.73
N TRP A 566 0.62 28.92 17.80
CA TRP A 566 -0.47 28.04 18.18
C TRP A 566 -0.11 27.31 19.48
N GLY A 567 -1.07 27.20 20.39
CA GLY A 567 -0.92 26.42 21.62
C GLY A 567 -0.89 24.92 21.34
N SER A 568 -0.54 24.17 22.38
CA SER A 568 -0.68 22.72 22.46
C SER A 568 -1.58 22.40 23.64
N ALA A 569 -2.55 21.49 23.49
CA ALA A 569 -3.33 21.04 24.65
C ALA A 569 -2.58 20.00 25.50
N ALA A 570 -1.53 19.39 24.94
CA ALA A 570 -0.77 18.32 25.58
C ALA A 570 0.36 18.84 26.50
N ASN A 571 0.90 20.03 26.21
CA ASN A 571 2.00 20.63 26.94
C ASN A 571 1.98 22.16 26.79
N ASN A 572 2.91 22.85 27.45
CA ASN A 572 3.02 24.30 27.42
C ASN A 572 3.97 24.79 26.29
N ASP A 573 4.15 24.00 25.23
CA ASP A 573 4.90 24.39 24.04
C ASP A 573 4.01 25.20 23.08
N LEU A 574 4.63 26.08 22.30
CA LEU A 574 3.99 26.82 21.21
C LEU A 574 4.58 26.39 19.87
N HIS A 575 3.74 26.32 18.84
CA HIS A 575 4.13 25.95 17.49
C HIS A 575 3.94 27.13 16.54
N THR A 576 4.96 27.43 15.76
CA THR A 576 4.89 28.46 14.73
C THR A 576 4.09 27.93 13.55
N GLY A 577 3.01 28.61 13.19
CA GLY A 577 2.31 28.41 11.93
C GLY A 577 2.99 29.20 10.79
N MET A 578 2.20 29.85 9.94
CA MET A 578 2.75 30.73 8.89
C MET A 578 3.51 31.92 9.50
N THR A 579 4.73 32.13 9.02
CA THR A 579 5.49 33.37 9.19
C THR A 579 5.90 33.89 7.82
N GLY A 580 5.39 35.05 7.42
CA GLY A 580 5.61 35.58 6.08
C GLY A 580 5.51 37.10 6.01
N VAL A 581 6.09 37.66 4.96
CA VAL A 581 5.98 39.08 4.58
C VAL A 581 5.75 39.13 3.07
N LEU A 582 4.76 39.91 2.63
CA LEU A 582 4.45 40.11 1.22
C LEU A 582 5.68 40.59 0.45
N GLU A 583 5.83 40.14 -0.80
CA GLU A 583 7.02 40.44 -1.61
C GLU A 583 7.38 41.93 -1.65
N SER A 584 6.38 42.80 -1.80
CA SER A 584 6.51 44.27 -1.82
C SER A 584 7.12 44.87 -0.55
N HIS A 585 7.09 44.15 0.57
CA HIS A 585 7.52 44.62 1.89
C HIS A 585 8.69 43.81 2.48
N ARG A 586 9.26 42.86 1.72
CA ARG A 586 10.43 42.07 2.14
C ARG A 586 11.68 42.94 2.31
N LYS A 587 12.69 42.40 3.01
CA LYS A 587 14.00 43.06 3.27
C LYS A 587 13.92 44.36 4.09
N ARG A 588 12.76 44.68 4.70
CA ARG A 588 12.54 45.84 5.58
C ARG A 588 12.72 45.54 7.08
N GLY A 589 13.04 44.30 7.44
CA GLY A 589 13.17 43.85 8.83
C GLY A 589 11.85 43.37 9.48
N ILE A 590 10.74 43.38 8.74
CA ILE A 590 9.40 43.08 9.26
C ILE A 590 9.29 41.67 9.85
N ALA A 591 9.80 40.63 9.16
CA ALA A 591 9.79 39.26 9.67
C ALA A 591 10.56 39.11 10.99
N THR A 592 11.66 39.86 11.15
CA THR A 592 12.43 39.92 12.39
C THR A 592 11.59 40.55 13.51
N ALA A 593 10.95 41.70 13.26
CA ALA A 593 10.07 42.34 14.24
C ALA A 593 8.92 41.42 14.67
N LEU A 594 8.25 40.79 13.71
CA LEU A 594 7.19 39.81 13.97
C LEU A 594 7.66 38.70 14.90
N LYS A 595 8.78 38.03 14.59
CA LYS A 595 9.31 36.97 15.45
C LYS A 595 9.78 37.46 16.83
N ILE A 596 10.31 38.67 16.95
CA ILE A 596 10.63 39.28 18.26
C ILE A 596 9.37 39.39 19.11
N HIS A 597 8.27 39.91 18.54
CA HIS A 597 7.00 40.03 19.25
C HIS A 597 6.42 38.66 19.63
N ALA A 598 6.52 37.66 18.74
CA ALA A 598 6.06 36.30 19.02
C ALA A 598 6.84 35.62 20.16
N LEU A 599 8.18 35.72 20.16
CA LEU A 599 9.01 35.18 21.24
C LEU A 599 8.85 35.95 22.55
N THR A 600 8.62 37.27 22.48
CA THR A 600 8.29 38.09 23.66
C THR A 600 6.97 37.64 24.27
N TYR A 601 5.95 37.35 23.44
CA TYR A 601 4.69 36.77 23.89
C TYR A 601 4.94 35.42 24.58
N ALA A 602 5.66 34.50 23.91
CA ALA A 602 5.95 33.17 24.44
C ALA A 602 6.68 33.23 25.79
N LYS A 603 7.68 34.10 25.91
CA LYS A 603 8.41 34.35 27.17
C LYS A 603 7.50 34.89 28.27
N LYS A 604 6.68 35.90 27.95
CA LYS A 604 5.77 36.53 28.92
C LYS A 604 4.74 35.55 29.48
N HIS A 605 4.29 34.60 28.66
CA HIS A 605 3.32 33.57 29.05
C HIS A 605 3.99 32.29 29.57
N GLY A 606 5.31 32.29 29.71
CA GLY A 606 6.06 31.19 30.31
C GLY A 606 5.99 29.90 29.50
N ALA A 607 5.91 29.96 28.17
CA ALA A 607 5.96 28.76 27.33
C ALA A 607 7.27 27.98 27.53
N ASP A 608 7.21 26.66 27.53
CA ASP A 608 8.39 25.81 27.75
C ASP A 608 9.30 25.80 26.53
N ALA A 609 8.69 25.80 25.34
CA ALA A 609 9.40 25.93 24.08
C ALA A 609 8.57 26.57 22.96
N VAL A 610 9.27 27.04 21.93
CA VAL A 610 8.69 27.41 20.64
C VAL A 610 9.30 26.53 19.55
N TRP A 611 8.45 25.85 18.80
CA TRP A 611 8.82 25.02 17.66
C TRP A 611 8.52 25.72 16.33
N THR A 612 9.33 25.45 15.31
CA THR A 612 9.13 25.92 13.94
C THR A 612 9.71 24.91 12.96
N SER A 613 9.07 24.74 11.81
CA SER A 613 9.63 24.05 10.65
C SER A 613 9.80 25.05 9.52
N ASN A 614 10.85 24.87 8.70
CA ASN A 614 11.10 25.68 7.53
C ASN A 614 11.80 24.84 6.46
N GLU A 615 11.44 25.01 5.20
CA GLU A 615 12.19 24.55 4.03
C GLU A 615 13.71 24.73 4.21
N VAL A 616 14.48 23.68 3.96
CA VAL A 616 15.94 23.68 4.19
C VAL A 616 16.68 24.75 3.38
N ASP A 617 16.13 25.13 2.23
CA ASP A 617 16.69 26.17 1.35
C ASP A 617 16.28 27.59 1.77
N ASN A 618 15.40 27.75 2.77
CA ASN A 618 15.01 29.06 3.29
C ASN A 618 16.06 29.62 4.27
N VAL A 619 17.25 29.90 3.74
CA VAL A 619 18.40 30.42 4.51
C VAL A 619 18.06 31.70 5.26
N GLY A 620 17.18 32.54 4.70
CA GLY A 620 16.74 33.79 5.33
C GLY A 620 15.98 33.57 6.64
N MET A 621 14.96 32.70 6.63
CA MET A 621 14.19 32.41 7.84
C MET A 621 14.99 31.59 8.86
N LEU A 622 15.77 30.60 8.39
CA LEU A 622 16.64 29.82 9.26
C LEU A 622 17.68 30.70 9.97
N GLY A 623 18.25 31.68 9.27
CA GLY A 623 19.17 32.66 9.86
C GLY A 623 18.53 33.49 10.97
N ILE A 624 17.26 33.91 10.81
CA ILE A 624 16.50 34.60 11.86
C ILE A 624 16.30 33.68 13.06
N ASN A 625 15.90 32.43 12.84
CA ASN A 625 15.66 31.46 13.90
C ASN A 625 16.92 31.20 14.73
N PHE A 626 18.04 30.88 14.08
CA PHE A 626 19.29 30.58 14.79
C PHE A 626 19.81 31.80 15.56
N ARG A 627 19.65 33.01 15.01
CA ARG A 627 19.98 34.25 15.73
C ARG A 627 19.15 34.42 17.01
N PHE A 628 17.93 33.88 17.05
CA PHE A 628 17.03 33.95 18.21
C PHE A 628 17.16 32.75 19.14
N GLY A 629 18.18 31.90 18.96
CA GLY A 629 18.46 30.78 19.86
C GLY A 629 17.65 29.53 19.56
N PHE A 630 17.10 29.39 18.35
CA PHE A 630 16.57 28.11 17.90
C PHE A 630 17.71 27.15 17.61
N GLU A 631 17.56 25.92 18.07
CA GLU A 631 18.48 24.80 17.86
C GLU A 631 17.84 23.81 16.90
N LYS A 632 18.66 23.24 16.01
CA LYS A 632 18.22 22.25 15.02
C LYS A 632 17.72 20.98 15.71
N GLN A 633 16.59 20.48 15.22
CA GLN A 633 16.03 19.17 15.53
C GLN A 633 16.12 18.28 14.28
N PRO A 634 15.78 16.98 14.36
CA PRO A 634 15.68 16.15 13.16
C PRO A 634 14.80 16.81 12.09
N GLU A 635 15.24 16.74 10.83
CA GLU A 635 14.44 17.24 9.70
C GLU A 635 13.13 16.46 9.61
N GLU A 636 12.04 17.14 9.27
CA GLU A 636 10.83 16.51 8.79
C GLU A 636 10.97 16.23 7.29
N LEU A 637 10.72 14.99 6.91
CA LEU A 637 10.82 14.50 5.54
C LEU A 637 9.41 14.24 5.03
N GLN A 638 8.98 15.00 4.02
CA GLN A 638 7.72 14.76 3.35
C GLN A 638 7.94 13.81 2.17
N TYR A 639 7.13 12.77 2.11
CA TYR A 639 7.19 11.71 1.13
C TYR A 639 5.95 11.72 0.23
N THR A 640 6.15 11.45 -1.06
CA THR A 640 5.08 11.23 -2.03
C THR A 640 5.22 9.86 -2.69
N LYS A 641 4.09 9.28 -3.09
CA LYS A 641 4.04 8.09 -3.93
C LYS A 641 2.92 8.24 -4.95
N GLN A 642 3.28 8.12 -6.23
CA GLN A 642 2.29 8.05 -7.31
C GLN A 642 1.71 6.63 -7.39
N VAL A 643 0.39 6.56 -7.58
CA VAL A 643 -0.35 5.33 -7.83
C VAL A 643 -0.59 5.26 -9.33
N ALA A 644 0.16 4.39 -10.00
CA ALA A 644 0.02 4.13 -11.43
C ALA A 644 -1.29 3.42 -11.74
#